data_AF-A0A925RCG0-F1
#
_entry.id   AF-A0A925RCG0-F1
#
_cell.length_a   1.000
_cell.length_b   1.000
_cell.length_c   1.000
_cell.angle_alpha   90.00
_cell.angle_beta   90.00
_cell.angle_gamma   90.00
#
_symmetry.space_group_name_H-M   'P 1'
#
loop_
_entity.id
_entity.type
_entity.pdbx_description
1 polymer ?
#
loop_
_entity_poly.entity_id
_entity_poly.type
_entity_poly.pdbx_seq_one_letter_code
_entity_poly.pdbx_strand_id
1 'polypeptide(L)'
;DGLPFEDGCLLRIALITEVSEHDRDEIPEKKWIRFHHLATRFLKDNRQSDRVLDLWSGLIAAQRRHGYLYSRLQEDVFSTLDDEKRWPEYFECLHLLREHKQFSEDCTDVIAWLVNQSLSVAQVCERFSQIAQFPWLHDCVGTQILSALKLETDGFPFAESLKLIGPESRMNSERLPDVVMLHQRFLQAGWPDVLPSVLRSKRLAEVTQLSVLLAISAAFPDGPSAVPRPENPALPEWAAGLPAELHASIACLCALSGADSGKAQSIVARHFPAKHDLQNEIEALERRTVQSPGDSHRSARLQNLKRRLANPDPVSPHAIHRLRRKLDEAIVRHVFRDFRNRVLSSIQRVLHARIGGQRVCRELSVPRHLELVSSLLRLWEPWREFGLRLLRKCWGDDDWDHAREPANVRFLQSLEARGIRVAPWLQQRRVRISAEGRRHPLVLSFASNEVETMLMGYYFGTCLSPDGVNFFSAVANAIDVNKRVVYLRTVSGEVAGRCLLVLGDSGTLMTYHPYCNDEKFPFSAHMAEFAANLAAEMGTVVSHNDTVAKLVAPEWYDDGAHDLGNSVFSETSPLRVAIRAASEDSILSATEQASGVVGLSDTLLELLVELPEFASRPALIRPFIPYFERRETQLGVSSVIRAALLAFEAGEREFAGRVLLKYGPGWIVRQQVRRSFSSTAVQVLQALISIYPSKALRILRETRHRTVRSDA
;
A
#
# COMPACT_ATOMS: atom_id res chain seq x y z
N ASP A 1 3.29 -43.78 -18.31
CA ASP A 1 2.22 -44.55 -18.98
C ASP A 1 2.05 -45.98 -18.50
N GLY A 2 2.93 -46.50 -17.62
CA GLY A 2 2.73 -47.79 -16.92
C GLY A 2 2.44 -47.67 -15.41
N LEU A 3 2.19 -46.47 -14.89
CA LEU A 3 1.86 -46.25 -13.48
C LEU A 3 0.35 -46.29 -13.25
N PRO A 4 -0.12 -46.73 -12.07
CA PRO A 4 -1.48 -46.48 -11.62
C PRO A 4 -1.84 -45.01 -11.83
N PHE A 5 -3.10 -44.72 -12.19
CA PHE A 5 -3.54 -43.38 -12.58
C PHE A 5 -3.15 -42.29 -11.56
N GLU A 6 -3.20 -42.63 -10.26
CA GLU A 6 -2.82 -41.76 -9.15
C GLU A 6 -1.31 -41.45 -9.13
N ASP A 7 -0.47 -42.47 -9.22
CA ASP A 7 0.99 -42.33 -9.27
C ASP A 7 1.44 -41.62 -10.56
N GLY A 8 0.75 -41.84 -11.68
CA GLY A 8 0.98 -41.17 -12.95
C GLY A 8 0.64 -39.67 -12.90
N CYS A 9 -0.39 -39.29 -12.15
CA CYS A 9 -0.73 -37.88 -11.93
C CYS A 9 0.27 -37.20 -10.99
N LEU A 10 0.63 -37.85 -9.89
CA LEU A 10 1.61 -37.36 -8.91
C LEU A 10 3.00 -37.14 -9.54
N LEU A 11 3.47 -38.08 -10.37
CA LEU A 11 4.74 -37.96 -11.08
C LEU A 11 4.73 -36.82 -12.11
N ARG A 12 3.60 -36.60 -12.80
CA ARG A 12 3.45 -35.49 -13.75
C ARG A 12 3.41 -34.13 -13.05
N ILE A 13 2.79 -34.04 -11.87
CA ILE A 13 2.78 -32.83 -11.03
C ILE A 13 4.21 -32.51 -10.54
N ALA A 14 4.94 -33.50 -10.04
CA ALA A 14 6.32 -33.33 -9.58
C ALA A 14 7.27 -32.90 -10.70
N LEU A 15 7.21 -33.56 -11.86
CA LEU A 15 8.05 -33.23 -13.02
C LEU A 15 7.80 -31.82 -13.56
N ILE A 16 6.56 -31.33 -13.55
CA ILE A 16 6.25 -29.97 -14.01
C ILE A 16 6.70 -28.92 -13.00
N THR A 17 6.65 -29.23 -11.71
CA THR A 17 7.16 -28.33 -10.65
C THR A 17 8.67 -28.13 -10.79
N GLU A 18 9.42 -29.22 -11.05
CA GLU A 18 10.86 -29.16 -11.37
C GLU A 18 11.17 -28.45 -12.69
N VAL A 19 10.41 -28.73 -13.77
CA VAL A 19 10.62 -28.09 -15.08
C VAL A 19 10.32 -26.59 -15.05
N SER A 20 9.36 -26.14 -14.22
CA SER A 20 9.02 -24.72 -14.08
C SER A 20 10.12 -23.87 -13.44
N GLU A 21 11.07 -24.47 -12.72
CA GLU A 21 12.22 -23.75 -12.17
C GLU A 21 13.29 -23.46 -13.24
N HIS A 22 13.28 -24.15 -14.39
CA HIS A 22 14.38 -24.13 -15.37
C HIS A 22 14.01 -23.69 -16.79
N ASP A 23 12.77 -23.80 -17.26
CA ASP A 23 12.39 -23.36 -18.63
C ASP A 23 11.10 -22.51 -18.66
N ARG A 24 11.25 -21.22 -18.99
CA ARG A 24 10.22 -20.18 -18.84
C ARG A 24 9.17 -20.12 -19.97
N ASP A 25 9.43 -20.66 -21.16
CA ASP A 25 8.67 -20.28 -22.37
C ASP A 25 8.02 -21.42 -23.19
N GLU A 26 8.15 -22.70 -22.82
CA GLU A 26 7.82 -23.80 -23.75
C GLU A 26 6.57 -24.65 -23.48
N ILE A 27 5.80 -24.43 -22.40
CA ILE A 27 4.60 -25.25 -22.15
C ILE A 27 3.36 -24.69 -22.87
N PRO A 28 2.79 -25.38 -23.89
CA PRO A 28 1.63 -24.86 -24.61
C PRO A 28 0.39 -24.79 -23.72
N GLU A 29 -0.35 -23.68 -23.83
CA GLU A 29 -1.58 -23.31 -23.09
C GLU A 29 -2.59 -24.46 -22.90
N LYS A 30 -2.85 -25.24 -23.95
CA LYS A 30 -3.80 -26.38 -23.90
C LYS A 30 -3.37 -27.50 -22.94
N LYS A 31 -2.07 -27.63 -22.63
CA LYS A 31 -1.57 -28.62 -21.67
C LYS A 31 -1.81 -28.16 -20.23
N TRP A 32 -1.74 -26.86 -19.95
CA TRP A 32 -2.06 -26.28 -18.63
C TRP A 32 -3.54 -26.44 -18.26
N ILE A 33 -4.45 -26.14 -19.20
CA ILE A 33 -5.91 -26.30 -18.98
C ILE A 33 -6.27 -27.76 -18.69
N ARG A 34 -5.74 -28.70 -19.49
CA ARG A 34 -5.98 -30.14 -19.30
C ARG A 34 -5.39 -30.64 -17.97
N PHE A 35 -4.27 -30.10 -17.54
CA PHE A 35 -3.62 -30.42 -16.28
C PHE A 35 -4.45 -29.95 -15.08
N HIS A 36 -4.94 -28.70 -15.09
CA HIS A 36 -5.80 -28.19 -14.02
C HIS A 36 -7.07 -29.04 -13.88
N HIS A 37 -7.72 -29.39 -15.00
CA HIS A 37 -8.92 -30.22 -14.97
C HIS A 37 -8.68 -31.63 -14.39
N LEU A 38 -7.51 -32.21 -14.68
CA LEU A 38 -7.10 -33.50 -14.12
C LEU A 38 -6.77 -33.40 -12.63
N ALA A 39 -6.06 -32.35 -12.20
CA ALA A 39 -5.70 -32.13 -10.81
C ALA A 39 -6.92 -31.84 -9.92
N THR A 40 -7.87 -31.03 -10.39
CA THR A 40 -9.13 -30.76 -9.68
C THR A 40 -10.00 -32.00 -9.55
N ARG A 41 -10.08 -32.83 -10.60
CA ARG A 41 -10.80 -34.12 -10.54
C ARG A 41 -10.11 -35.09 -9.58
N PHE A 42 -8.78 -35.15 -9.62
CA PHE A 42 -7.99 -36.00 -8.73
C PHE A 42 -8.13 -35.58 -7.26
N LEU A 43 -8.12 -34.28 -6.94
CA LEU A 43 -8.38 -33.73 -5.61
C LEU A 43 -9.78 -34.11 -5.10
N LYS A 44 -10.79 -34.09 -5.97
CA LYS A 44 -12.15 -34.49 -5.62
C LYS A 44 -12.23 -35.96 -5.22
N ASP A 45 -11.47 -36.81 -5.90
CA ASP A 45 -11.47 -38.26 -5.67
C ASP A 45 -10.54 -38.66 -4.49
N ASN A 46 -9.61 -37.78 -4.08
CA ASN A 46 -8.56 -38.07 -3.08
C ASN A 46 -8.48 -37.07 -1.90
N ARG A 47 -9.64 -36.58 -1.44
CA ARG A 47 -9.78 -35.50 -0.43
C ARG A 47 -9.09 -35.73 0.92
N GLN A 48 -8.68 -36.95 1.25
CA GLN A 48 -8.05 -37.29 2.53
C GLN A 48 -6.53 -37.46 2.47
N SER A 49 -5.90 -37.18 1.32
CA SER A 49 -4.47 -37.36 1.16
C SER A 49 -3.71 -36.06 1.37
N ASP A 50 -3.08 -35.91 2.54
CA ASP A 50 -2.18 -34.78 2.87
C ASP A 50 -1.13 -34.53 1.78
N ARG A 51 -0.67 -35.60 1.13
CA ARG A 51 0.33 -35.56 0.05
C ARG A 51 -0.17 -34.87 -1.22
N VAL A 52 -1.47 -34.97 -1.52
CA VAL A 52 -2.08 -34.33 -2.70
C VAL A 52 -2.24 -32.83 -2.45
N LEU A 53 -2.56 -32.46 -1.21
CA LEU A 53 -2.66 -31.07 -0.78
C LEU A 53 -1.29 -30.40 -0.77
N ASP A 54 -0.24 -31.07 -0.27
CA ASP A 54 1.14 -30.58 -0.30
C ASP A 54 1.65 -30.31 -1.73
N LEU A 55 1.35 -31.20 -2.67
CA LEU A 55 1.72 -31.01 -4.09
C LEU A 55 0.97 -29.85 -4.74
N TRP A 56 -0.30 -29.66 -4.39
CA TRP A 56 -1.08 -28.53 -4.86
C TRP A 56 -0.60 -27.20 -4.25
N SER A 57 -0.13 -27.24 -2.99
CA SER A 57 0.53 -26.12 -2.32
C SER A 57 1.77 -25.68 -3.06
N GLY A 58 2.61 -26.65 -3.45
CA GLY A 58 3.82 -26.41 -4.24
C GLY A 58 3.49 -25.75 -5.58
N LEU A 59 2.40 -26.19 -6.21
CA LEU A 59 1.93 -25.61 -7.47
C LEU A 59 1.42 -24.16 -7.32
N ILE A 60 0.63 -23.86 -6.27
CA ILE A 60 0.17 -22.50 -5.97
C ILE A 60 1.34 -21.59 -5.58
N ALA A 61 2.30 -22.10 -4.79
CA ALA A 61 3.50 -21.35 -4.40
C ALA A 61 4.40 -21.04 -5.61
N ALA A 62 4.53 -21.97 -6.56
CA ALA A 62 5.18 -21.73 -7.85
C ALA A 62 4.39 -20.69 -8.66
N GLN A 63 3.07 -20.80 -8.76
CA GLN A 63 2.22 -19.84 -9.48
C GLN A 63 2.31 -18.41 -8.92
N ARG A 64 2.34 -18.23 -7.59
CA ARG A 64 2.49 -16.91 -6.95
C ARG A 64 3.83 -16.24 -7.28
N ARG A 65 4.90 -17.01 -7.48
CA ARG A 65 6.19 -16.47 -7.95
C ARG A 65 6.13 -15.96 -9.40
N HIS A 66 5.09 -16.34 -10.16
CA HIS A 66 5.02 -16.10 -11.61
C HIS A 66 3.88 -15.18 -12.07
N GLY A 67 3.08 -14.59 -11.17
CA GLY A 67 2.18 -13.43 -11.36
C GLY A 67 1.18 -13.45 -12.55
N TYR A 68 1.70 -13.50 -13.77
CA TYR A 68 0.98 -13.49 -15.05
C TYR A 68 0.17 -14.77 -15.35
N LEU A 69 0.62 -15.94 -14.88
CA LEU A 69 -0.09 -17.20 -15.10
C LEU A 69 -1.37 -17.32 -14.23
N TYR A 70 -1.43 -16.60 -13.12
CA TYR A 70 -2.52 -16.68 -12.15
C TYR A 70 -3.81 -16.01 -12.65
N SER A 71 -3.71 -14.80 -13.21
CA SER A 71 -4.87 -14.05 -13.73
C SER A 71 -5.54 -14.73 -14.92
N ARG A 72 -4.76 -15.37 -15.80
CA ARG A 72 -5.28 -16.08 -16.99
C ARG A 72 -5.97 -17.40 -16.63
N LEU A 73 -5.47 -18.09 -15.61
CA LEU A 73 -6.08 -19.32 -15.11
C LEU A 73 -7.39 -19.02 -14.37
N GLN A 74 -7.48 -17.89 -13.65
CA GLN A 74 -8.74 -17.39 -13.11
C GLN A 74 -9.76 -17.17 -14.23
N GLU A 75 -9.42 -16.43 -15.30
CA GLU A 75 -10.32 -16.21 -16.44
C GLU A 75 -10.85 -17.51 -17.09
N ASP A 76 -10.00 -18.55 -17.20
CA ASP A 76 -10.38 -19.85 -17.78
C ASP A 76 -11.19 -20.76 -16.83
N VAL A 77 -10.88 -20.75 -15.54
CA VAL A 77 -11.73 -21.41 -14.53
C VAL A 77 -13.09 -20.72 -14.49
N PHE A 78 -13.11 -19.40 -14.54
CA PHE A 78 -14.33 -18.59 -14.56
C PHE A 78 -15.14 -18.76 -15.87
N SER A 79 -14.51 -18.97 -17.02
CA SER A 79 -15.21 -19.24 -18.28
C SER A 79 -15.76 -20.67 -18.38
N THR A 80 -15.24 -21.62 -17.59
CA THR A 80 -15.77 -22.98 -17.49
C THR A 80 -16.87 -23.14 -16.42
N LEU A 81 -17.17 -22.09 -15.65
CA LEU A 81 -18.19 -22.03 -14.60
C LEU A 81 -19.61 -21.67 -15.09
N ASP A 82 -19.84 -21.58 -16.41
CA ASP A 82 -21.18 -21.42 -17.00
C ASP A 82 -22.12 -22.63 -16.71
N ASP A 83 -21.59 -23.76 -16.23
CA ASP A 83 -22.39 -24.89 -15.77
C ASP A 83 -22.76 -24.74 -14.29
N GLU A 84 -23.95 -24.19 -14.04
CA GLU A 84 -24.52 -23.95 -12.71
C GLU A 84 -24.51 -25.20 -11.80
N LYS A 85 -24.50 -26.41 -12.36
CA LYS A 85 -24.50 -27.66 -11.58
C LYS A 85 -23.18 -27.92 -10.86
N ARG A 86 -22.09 -27.27 -11.26
CA ARG A 86 -20.74 -27.56 -10.75
C ARG A 86 -20.28 -26.61 -9.64
N TRP A 87 -21.09 -25.62 -9.31
CA TRP A 87 -20.78 -24.60 -8.31
C TRP A 87 -20.55 -25.14 -6.90
N PRO A 88 -21.35 -26.10 -6.38
CA PRO A 88 -21.09 -26.69 -5.06
C PRO A 88 -19.69 -27.32 -5.00
N GLU A 89 -19.25 -27.94 -6.10
CA GLU A 89 -17.96 -28.61 -6.22
C GLU A 89 -16.79 -27.61 -6.20
N TYR A 90 -16.98 -26.44 -6.82
CA TYR A 90 -16.00 -25.36 -6.84
C TYR A 90 -15.85 -24.69 -5.46
N PHE A 91 -16.96 -24.34 -4.79
CA PHE A 91 -16.91 -23.75 -3.46
C PHE A 91 -16.34 -24.72 -2.42
N GLU A 92 -16.59 -26.02 -2.57
CA GLU A 92 -15.98 -27.04 -1.74
C GLU A 92 -14.46 -27.14 -1.94
N CYS A 93 -13.97 -26.98 -3.18
CA CYS A 93 -12.53 -26.90 -3.45
C CYS A 93 -11.89 -25.65 -2.81
N LEU A 94 -12.52 -24.47 -2.95
CA LEU A 94 -12.03 -23.24 -2.31
C LEU A 94 -11.99 -23.34 -0.79
N HIS A 95 -12.98 -24.01 -0.19
CA HIS A 95 -13.02 -24.26 1.26
C HIS A 95 -11.82 -25.09 1.73
N LEU A 96 -11.55 -26.22 1.05
CA LEU A 96 -10.41 -27.09 1.36
C LEU A 96 -9.09 -26.32 1.26
N LEU A 97 -8.91 -25.50 0.23
CA LEU A 97 -7.69 -24.69 0.05
C LEU A 97 -7.48 -23.66 1.19
N ARG A 98 -8.58 -23.14 1.76
CA ARG A 98 -8.52 -22.22 2.91
C ARG A 98 -8.21 -22.95 4.22
N GLU A 99 -8.83 -24.10 4.49
CA GLU A 99 -8.58 -24.86 5.74
C GLU A 99 -7.10 -25.25 5.90
N HIS A 100 -6.43 -25.52 4.78
CA HIS A 100 -4.99 -25.83 4.77
C HIS A 100 -4.07 -24.60 4.85
N LYS A 101 -4.61 -23.39 5.10
CA LYS A 101 -3.87 -22.10 5.19
C LYS A 101 -3.04 -21.75 3.95
N GLN A 102 -3.36 -22.35 2.80
CA GLN A 102 -2.63 -22.19 1.54
C GLN A 102 -3.31 -21.18 0.61
N PHE A 103 -4.58 -20.90 0.85
CA PHE A 103 -5.35 -19.84 0.20
C PHE A 103 -5.57 -18.68 1.17
N SER A 104 -4.94 -17.54 0.89
CA SER A 104 -5.04 -16.31 1.70
C SER A 104 -5.67 -15.15 0.93
N GLU A 105 -6.20 -15.38 -0.28
CA GLU A 105 -6.66 -14.30 -1.14
C GLU A 105 -8.19 -14.13 -1.18
N ASP A 106 -8.51 -12.86 -1.39
CA ASP A 106 -9.80 -12.23 -1.40
C ASP A 106 -10.80 -12.94 -2.33
N CYS A 107 -11.88 -13.50 -1.78
CA CYS A 107 -13.04 -13.93 -2.56
C CYS A 107 -13.75 -12.77 -3.31
N THR A 108 -13.20 -11.55 -3.21
CA THR A 108 -13.56 -10.37 -3.99
C THR A 108 -13.56 -10.64 -5.50
N ASP A 109 -12.64 -11.48 -6.02
CA ASP A 109 -12.61 -11.83 -7.44
C ASP A 109 -13.84 -12.65 -7.88
N VAL A 110 -14.36 -13.50 -7.00
CA VAL A 110 -15.60 -14.26 -7.24
C VAL A 110 -16.80 -13.31 -7.29
N ILE A 111 -16.86 -12.31 -6.40
CA ILE A 111 -17.90 -11.26 -6.46
C ILE A 111 -17.79 -10.47 -7.75
N ALA A 112 -16.59 -9.99 -8.09
CA ALA A 112 -16.35 -9.20 -9.30
C ALA A 112 -16.77 -9.98 -10.55
N TRP A 113 -16.45 -11.28 -10.61
CA TRP A 113 -16.89 -12.15 -11.69
C TRP A 113 -18.42 -12.29 -11.76
N LEU A 114 -19.09 -12.61 -10.64
CA LEU A 114 -20.56 -12.74 -10.57
C LEU A 114 -21.29 -11.48 -11.05
N VAL A 115 -20.73 -10.32 -10.73
CA VAL A 115 -21.24 -9.01 -11.10
C VAL A 115 -21.02 -8.68 -12.57
N ASN A 116 -19.91 -9.15 -13.14
CA ASN A 116 -19.58 -8.98 -14.55
C ASN A 116 -20.38 -9.91 -15.47
N GLN A 117 -21.02 -10.95 -14.92
CA GLN A 117 -21.97 -11.76 -15.68
C GLN A 117 -23.19 -10.92 -16.10
N SER A 118 -23.74 -11.21 -17.28
CA SER A 118 -24.98 -10.58 -17.78
C SER A 118 -26.24 -11.05 -17.05
N LEU A 119 -26.13 -11.27 -15.74
CA LEU A 119 -27.21 -11.72 -14.89
C LEU A 119 -28.18 -10.56 -14.59
N SER A 120 -29.47 -10.91 -14.47
CA SER A 120 -30.46 -10.03 -13.88
C SER A 120 -30.19 -9.85 -12.39
N VAL A 121 -30.70 -8.77 -11.81
CA VAL A 121 -30.53 -8.45 -10.38
C VAL A 121 -31.07 -9.56 -9.48
N ALA A 122 -32.21 -10.14 -9.84
CA ALA A 122 -32.81 -11.26 -9.13
C ALA A 122 -31.89 -12.49 -9.11
N GLN A 123 -31.26 -12.80 -10.25
CA GLN A 123 -30.30 -13.90 -10.34
C GLN A 123 -29.06 -13.61 -9.49
N VAL A 124 -28.51 -12.39 -9.51
CA VAL A 124 -27.38 -12.03 -8.64
C VAL A 124 -27.72 -12.20 -7.16
N CYS A 125 -28.91 -11.76 -6.71
CA CYS A 125 -29.33 -11.90 -5.32
C CYS A 125 -29.59 -13.35 -4.91
N GLU A 126 -30.19 -14.15 -5.80
CA GLU A 126 -30.39 -15.59 -5.60
C GLU A 126 -29.03 -16.30 -5.46
N ARG A 127 -28.07 -15.99 -6.33
CA ARG A 127 -26.71 -16.54 -6.30
C ARG A 127 -25.98 -16.14 -5.03
N PHE A 128 -26.09 -14.88 -4.61
CA PHE A 128 -25.53 -14.44 -3.33
C PHE A 128 -26.16 -15.14 -2.12
N SER A 129 -27.47 -15.39 -2.16
CA SER A 129 -28.16 -16.13 -1.10
C SER A 129 -27.71 -17.59 -1.03
N GLN A 130 -27.42 -18.22 -2.17
CA GLN A 130 -26.83 -19.57 -2.23
C GLN A 130 -25.41 -19.60 -1.68
N ILE A 131 -24.59 -18.59 -1.99
CA ILE A 131 -23.20 -18.45 -1.50
C ILE A 131 -23.17 -18.17 0.01
N ALA A 132 -24.11 -17.36 0.52
CA ALA A 132 -24.19 -17.02 1.93
C ALA A 132 -24.52 -18.23 2.85
N GLN A 133 -24.99 -19.35 2.28
CA GLN A 133 -25.24 -20.58 3.03
C GLN A 133 -23.96 -21.31 3.47
N PHE A 134 -22.79 -20.96 2.93
CA PHE A 134 -21.52 -21.56 3.29
C PHE A 134 -20.89 -20.81 4.49
N PRO A 135 -20.79 -21.43 5.69
CA PRO A 135 -20.37 -20.73 6.92
C PRO A 135 -18.97 -20.11 6.85
N TRP A 136 -18.04 -20.71 6.10
CA TRP A 136 -16.69 -20.17 5.95
C TRP A 136 -16.67 -18.90 5.08
N LEU A 137 -17.54 -18.79 4.07
CA LEU A 137 -17.67 -17.56 3.27
C LEU A 137 -18.17 -16.38 4.11
N HIS A 138 -18.79 -16.65 5.24
CA HIS A 138 -19.26 -15.63 6.18
C HIS A 138 -18.12 -14.77 6.76
N ASP A 139 -16.91 -15.34 6.90
CA ASP A 139 -15.73 -14.64 7.43
C ASP A 139 -15.00 -13.78 6.39
N CYS A 140 -14.99 -14.22 5.12
CA CYS A 140 -14.26 -13.52 4.05
C CYS A 140 -15.15 -12.53 3.27
N VAL A 141 -16.45 -12.84 3.14
CA VAL A 141 -17.36 -12.18 2.18
C VAL A 141 -18.74 -11.92 2.76
N GLY A 142 -19.10 -12.60 3.86
CA GLY A 142 -20.41 -12.50 4.50
C GLY A 142 -20.81 -11.05 4.72
N THR A 143 -19.92 -10.22 5.25
CA THR A 143 -20.21 -8.80 5.49
C THR A 143 -20.51 -8.03 4.21
N GLN A 144 -19.83 -8.34 3.10
CA GLN A 144 -19.99 -7.64 1.81
C GLN A 144 -21.23 -8.12 1.05
N ILE A 145 -21.49 -9.44 1.03
CA ILE A 145 -22.68 -10.03 0.42
C ILE A 145 -23.93 -9.67 1.20
N LEU A 146 -23.90 -9.72 2.53
CA LEU A 146 -25.03 -9.30 3.37
C LEU A 146 -25.26 -7.79 3.25
N SER A 147 -24.20 -7.00 3.13
CA SER A 147 -24.27 -5.57 2.83
C SER A 147 -24.93 -5.29 1.47
N ALA A 148 -24.53 -6.02 0.44
CA ALA A 148 -25.09 -5.96 -0.91
C ALA A 148 -26.57 -6.33 -0.95
N LEU A 149 -26.92 -7.45 -0.34
CA LEU A 149 -28.30 -7.94 -0.23
C LEU A 149 -29.16 -6.96 0.58
N LYS A 150 -28.64 -6.43 1.69
CA LYS A 150 -29.34 -5.43 2.50
C LYS A 150 -29.64 -4.15 1.71
N LEU A 151 -28.66 -3.68 0.94
CA LEU A 151 -28.84 -2.53 0.06
C LEU A 151 -29.99 -2.79 -0.93
N GLU A 152 -29.98 -3.93 -1.62
CA GLU A 152 -31.05 -4.28 -2.57
C GLU A 152 -32.42 -4.37 -1.88
N THR A 153 -32.51 -4.99 -0.69
CA THR A 153 -33.77 -5.05 0.07
C THR A 153 -34.27 -3.67 0.51
N ASP A 154 -33.35 -2.71 0.73
CA ASP A 154 -33.68 -1.33 1.08
C ASP A 154 -34.03 -0.47 -0.16
N GLY A 155 -34.10 -1.08 -1.36
CA GLY A 155 -34.44 -0.42 -2.62
C GLY A 155 -33.27 0.29 -3.29
N PHE A 156 -32.04 0.04 -2.85
CA PHE A 156 -30.84 0.52 -3.51
C PHE A 156 -30.56 -0.34 -4.76
N PRO A 157 -30.35 0.25 -5.95
CA PRO A 157 -30.10 -0.51 -7.16
C PRO A 157 -28.65 -1.02 -7.15
N PHE A 158 -28.38 -2.04 -6.35
CA PHE A 158 -27.03 -2.49 -6.03
C PHE A 158 -26.33 -3.02 -7.28
N ALA A 159 -27.03 -3.85 -8.07
CA ALA A 159 -26.50 -4.41 -9.31
C ALA A 159 -26.21 -3.34 -10.39
N GLU A 160 -27.04 -2.31 -10.54
CA GLU A 160 -26.73 -1.19 -11.46
C GLU A 160 -25.55 -0.35 -10.95
N SER A 161 -25.47 -0.16 -9.63
CA SER A 161 -24.38 0.57 -8.99
C SER A 161 -23.05 -0.14 -9.19
N LEU A 162 -23.01 -1.46 -9.03
CA LEU A 162 -21.85 -2.29 -9.32
C LEU A 162 -21.38 -2.21 -10.78
N LYS A 163 -22.31 -2.17 -11.74
CA LYS A 163 -21.98 -1.96 -13.17
C LYS A 163 -21.37 -0.58 -13.45
N LEU A 164 -21.76 0.43 -12.68
CA LEU A 164 -21.20 1.79 -12.76
C LEU A 164 -19.83 1.92 -12.08
N ILE A 165 -19.52 0.99 -11.17
CA ILE A 165 -18.25 0.91 -10.47
C ILE A 165 -17.21 0.29 -11.43
N GLY A 166 -17.56 -0.70 -12.24
CA GLY A 166 -16.65 -1.24 -13.27
C GLY A 166 -15.37 -1.87 -12.70
N PRO A 167 -14.68 -2.72 -13.48
CA PRO A 167 -13.49 -3.44 -13.00
C PRO A 167 -12.30 -2.50 -12.69
N GLU A 168 -12.25 -1.33 -13.32
CA GLU A 168 -11.17 -0.36 -13.11
C GLU A 168 -11.36 0.51 -11.85
N SER A 169 -12.59 0.73 -11.39
CA SER A 169 -12.76 1.37 -10.10
C SER A 169 -12.60 0.33 -9.02
N ARG A 170 -11.36 0.23 -8.54
CA ARG A 170 -11.04 -0.37 -7.25
C ARG A 170 -11.69 0.44 -6.12
N MET A 171 -13.03 0.52 -6.09
CA MET A 171 -13.65 0.42 -4.78
C MET A 171 -13.34 -0.99 -4.32
N ASN A 172 -12.19 -1.13 -3.63
CA ASN A 172 -11.86 -2.35 -2.90
C ASN A 172 -13.15 -2.79 -2.22
N SER A 173 -13.47 -4.07 -2.32
CA SER A 173 -14.62 -4.68 -1.65
C SER A 173 -14.72 -4.25 -0.16
N GLU A 174 -13.60 -3.89 0.44
CA GLU A 174 -13.43 -3.20 1.72
C GLU A 174 -14.25 -1.91 1.92
N ARG A 175 -14.62 -1.17 0.87
CA ARG A 175 -15.36 0.11 0.95
C ARG A 175 -16.87 -0.06 0.85
N LEU A 176 -17.37 -1.25 0.49
CA LEU A 176 -18.80 -1.51 0.41
C LEU A 176 -19.52 -1.26 1.75
N PRO A 177 -18.98 -1.66 2.92
CA PRO A 177 -19.58 -1.31 4.22
C PRO A 177 -19.78 0.20 4.42
N ASP A 178 -18.85 1.03 3.92
CA ASP A 178 -18.97 2.49 4.03
C ASP A 178 -20.11 3.05 3.16
N VAL A 179 -20.32 2.47 1.97
CA VAL A 179 -21.43 2.83 1.07
C VAL A 179 -22.78 2.41 1.68
N VAL A 180 -22.85 1.26 2.33
CA VAL A 180 -24.04 0.80 3.07
C VAL A 180 -24.37 1.74 4.21
N MET A 181 -23.36 2.08 5.01
CA MET A 181 -23.51 3.04 6.10
C MET A 181 -24.00 4.39 5.56
N LEU A 182 -23.43 4.87 4.45
CA LEU A 182 -23.87 6.11 3.80
C LEU A 182 -25.34 6.03 3.35
N HIS A 183 -25.76 4.92 2.75
CA HIS A 183 -27.16 4.72 2.34
C HIS A 183 -28.10 4.75 3.55
N GLN A 184 -27.76 4.02 4.62
CA GLN A 184 -28.55 3.97 5.85
C GLN A 184 -28.69 5.36 6.49
N ARG A 185 -27.63 6.18 6.48
CA ARG A 185 -27.68 7.57 6.98
C ARG A 185 -28.65 8.43 6.17
N PHE A 186 -28.67 8.29 4.85
CA PHE A 186 -29.65 9.00 4.02
C PHE A 186 -31.06 8.45 4.21
N LEU A 187 -31.24 7.14 4.30
CA LEU A 187 -32.53 6.49 4.55
C LEU A 187 -33.15 6.98 5.87
N GLN A 188 -32.37 6.99 6.95
CA GLN A 188 -32.78 7.50 8.27
C GLN A 188 -33.17 8.98 8.25
N ALA A 189 -32.55 9.76 7.35
CA ALA A 189 -32.88 11.17 7.15
C ALA A 189 -34.03 11.41 6.16
N GLY A 190 -34.68 10.35 5.64
CA GLY A 190 -35.80 10.45 4.70
C GLY A 190 -35.39 10.62 3.23
N TRP A 191 -34.15 10.25 2.88
CA TRP A 191 -33.54 10.45 1.56
C TRP A 191 -33.13 9.14 0.86
N PRO A 192 -34.04 8.17 0.64
CA PRO A 192 -33.69 6.88 0.02
C PRO A 192 -33.04 7.03 -1.37
N ASP A 193 -33.44 8.05 -2.14
CA ASP A 193 -33.02 8.23 -3.53
C ASP A 193 -31.69 8.96 -3.74
N VAL A 194 -31.10 9.57 -2.69
CA VAL A 194 -29.93 10.43 -2.84
C VAL A 194 -28.72 9.65 -3.36
N LEU A 195 -28.35 8.57 -2.68
CA LEU A 195 -27.18 7.78 -3.06
C LEU A 195 -27.36 7.07 -4.43
N PRO A 196 -28.49 6.38 -4.71
CA PRO A 196 -28.77 5.85 -6.05
C PRO A 196 -28.65 6.90 -7.15
N SER A 197 -29.16 8.11 -6.93
CA SER A 197 -29.15 9.18 -7.93
C SER A 197 -27.75 9.77 -8.17
N VAL A 198 -26.92 9.87 -7.13
CA VAL A 198 -25.51 10.29 -7.26
C VAL A 198 -24.71 9.26 -8.06
N LEU A 199 -24.93 7.96 -7.80
CA LEU A 199 -24.28 6.87 -8.53
C LEU A 199 -24.70 6.84 -10.00
N ARG A 200 -26.00 6.90 -10.30
CA ARG A 200 -26.51 7.02 -11.69
C ARG A 200 -25.97 8.24 -12.43
N SER A 201 -25.63 9.30 -11.71
CA SER A 201 -25.00 10.50 -12.27
C SER A 201 -23.49 10.36 -12.53
N LYS A 202 -22.92 9.15 -12.38
CA LYS A 202 -21.50 8.84 -12.55
C LYS A 202 -20.56 9.68 -11.66
N ARG A 203 -21.01 10.02 -10.45
CA ARG A 203 -20.23 10.81 -9.46
C ARG A 203 -19.52 9.93 -8.45
N LEU A 204 -18.92 8.83 -8.91
CA LEU A 204 -18.32 7.83 -8.03
C LEU A 204 -17.24 8.44 -7.12
N ALA A 205 -16.40 9.33 -7.64
CA ALA A 205 -15.38 10.02 -6.86
C ALA A 205 -15.94 10.81 -5.66
N GLU A 206 -17.14 11.41 -5.79
CA GLU A 206 -17.79 12.13 -4.68
C GLU A 206 -18.28 11.16 -3.60
N VAL A 207 -18.81 9.99 -3.99
CA VAL A 207 -19.24 8.92 -3.07
C VAL A 207 -18.05 8.33 -2.35
N THR A 208 -16.99 7.99 -3.09
CA THR A 208 -15.74 7.46 -2.53
C THR A 208 -15.10 8.43 -1.54
N GLN A 209 -15.07 9.73 -1.86
CA GLN A 209 -14.56 10.72 -0.92
C GLN A 209 -15.42 10.78 0.36
N LEU A 210 -16.74 10.76 0.22
CA LEU A 210 -17.65 10.79 1.37
C LEU A 210 -17.57 9.52 2.22
N SER A 211 -17.36 8.35 1.60
CA SER A 211 -17.18 7.10 2.31
C SER A 211 -15.92 7.11 3.18
N VAL A 212 -14.81 7.62 2.64
CA VAL A 212 -13.56 7.84 3.41
C VAL A 212 -13.78 8.80 4.57
N LEU A 213 -14.51 9.90 4.33
CA LEU A 213 -14.86 10.84 5.40
C LEU A 213 -15.71 10.15 6.49
N LEU A 214 -16.69 9.32 6.13
CA LEU A 214 -17.49 8.60 7.12
C LEU A 214 -16.67 7.58 7.91
N ALA A 215 -15.73 6.87 7.28
CA ALA A 215 -14.82 5.96 7.97
C ALA A 215 -13.99 6.71 9.03
N ILE A 216 -13.48 7.90 8.70
CA ILE A 216 -12.82 8.79 9.67
C ILE A 216 -13.79 9.20 10.78
N SER A 217 -15.01 9.60 10.41
CA SER A 217 -16.01 10.03 11.39
C SER A 217 -16.46 8.92 12.34
N ALA A 218 -16.45 7.66 11.90
CA ALA A 218 -16.83 6.50 12.72
C ALA A 218 -15.82 6.23 13.85
N ALA A 219 -14.59 6.72 13.72
CA ALA A 219 -13.62 6.70 14.81
C ALA A 219 -13.97 7.68 15.97
N PHE A 220 -15.07 8.44 15.84
CA PHE A 220 -15.51 9.44 16.81
C PHE A 220 -16.98 9.24 17.23
N PRO A 221 -17.33 9.47 18.50
CA PRO A 221 -18.64 9.12 19.06
C PRO A 221 -19.82 9.93 18.49
N ASP A 222 -19.58 11.12 17.92
CA ASP A 222 -20.64 12.03 17.43
C ASP A 222 -20.57 12.26 15.92
N GLY A 223 -20.74 11.19 15.15
CA GLY A 223 -20.82 11.28 13.69
C GLY A 223 -22.00 12.16 13.25
N PRO A 224 -21.81 13.07 12.28
CA PRO A 224 -22.89 13.95 11.85
C PRO A 224 -24.01 13.16 11.17
N SER A 225 -25.25 13.60 11.42
CA SER A 225 -26.43 13.09 10.72
C SER A 225 -26.63 13.83 9.40
N ALA A 226 -27.25 13.13 8.43
CA ALA A 226 -27.76 13.78 7.23
C ALA A 226 -28.90 14.73 7.61
N VAL A 227 -29.05 15.81 6.84
CA VAL A 227 -30.14 16.78 7.07
C VAL A 227 -31.47 16.07 6.89
N PRO A 228 -32.37 16.08 7.89
CA PRO A 228 -33.69 15.48 7.76
C PRO A 228 -34.44 16.08 6.58
N ARG A 229 -35.16 15.24 5.84
CA ARG A 229 -36.05 15.70 4.77
C ARG A 229 -37.12 16.63 5.35
N PRO A 230 -37.28 17.86 4.84
CA PRO A 230 -38.31 18.77 5.32
C PRO A 230 -39.69 18.13 5.20
N GLU A 231 -40.40 18.04 6.32
CA GLU A 231 -41.80 17.63 6.34
C GLU A 231 -42.67 18.81 5.92
N ASN A 232 -43.47 18.64 4.85
CA ASN A 232 -44.40 19.65 4.35
C ASN A 232 -43.78 21.06 4.18
N PRO A 233 -42.69 21.20 3.39
CA PRO A 233 -42.05 22.50 3.21
C PRO A 233 -43.04 23.50 2.59
N ALA A 234 -43.04 24.74 3.12
CA ALA A 234 -43.89 25.80 2.60
C ALA A 234 -43.50 26.15 1.15
N LEU A 235 -44.50 26.27 0.28
CA LEU A 235 -44.28 26.74 -1.09
C LEU A 235 -43.97 28.26 -1.03
N PRO A 236 -42.84 28.72 -1.59
CA PRO A 236 -42.56 30.14 -1.62
C PRO A 236 -43.56 30.88 -2.51
N GLU A 237 -43.93 32.11 -2.13
CA GLU A 237 -45.00 32.88 -2.80
C GLU A 237 -44.80 33.01 -4.31
N TRP A 238 -43.56 33.20 -4.77
CA TRP A 238 -43.23 33.32 -6.19
C TRP A 238 -43.56 32.06 -7.01
N ALA A 239 -43.65 30.90 -6.36
CA ALA A 239 -43.92 29.62 -6.99
C ALA A 239 -45.43 29.26 -7.02
N ALA A 240 -46.30 30.03 -6.35
CA ALA A 240 -47.74 29.74 -6.27
C ALA A 240 -48.42 29.68 -7.65
N GLY A 241 -47.92 30.43 -8.64
CA GLY A 241 -48.43 30.44 -10.01
C GLY A 241 -47.83 29.39 -10.95
N LEU A 242 -46.94 28.52 -10.46
CA LEU A 242 -46.31 27.46 -11.26
C LEU A 242 -47.17 26.17 -11.28
N PRO A 243 -46.91 25.24 -12.21
CA PRO A 243 -47.59 23.94 -12.21
C PRO A 243 -47.42 23.19 -10.88
N ALA A 244 -48.52 22.60 -10.38
CA ALA A 244 -48.57 21.91 -9.09
C ALA A 244 -47.56 20.75 -9.00
N GLU A 245 -47.23 20.14 -10.13
CA GLU A 245 -46.25 19.05 -10.24
C GLU A 245 -44.82 19.48 -9.87
N LEU A 246 -44.53 20.79 -9.86
CA LEU A 246 -43.23 21.34 -9.46
C LEU A 246 -43.21 21.80 -8.00
N HIS A 247 -44.37 22.01 -7.37
CA HIS A 247 -44.49 22.66 -6.05
C HIS A 247 -43.70 21.93 -4.98
N ALA A 248 -43.83 20.61 -4.88
CA ALA A 248 -43.13 19.82 -3.87
C ALA A 248 -41.60 19.92 -3.99
N SER A 249 -41.05 19.81 -5.21
CA SER A 249 -39.60 19.90 -5.43
C SER A 249 -39.08 21.33 -5.23
N ILE A 250 -39.84 22.36 -5.60
CA ILE A 250 -39.46 23.76 -5.35
C ILE A 250 -39.44 24.05 -3.85
N ALA A 251 -40.53 23.71 -3.14
CA ALA A 251 -40.64 23.93 -1.71
C ALA A 251 -39.52 23.20 -0.95
N CYS A 252 -39.26 21.94 -1.30
CA CYS A 252 -38.18 21.15 -0.72
C CYS A 252 -36.79 21.77 -0.97
N LEU A 253 -36.49 22.16 -2.21
CA LEU A 253 -35.20 22.77 -2.54
C LEU A 253 -34.98 24.13 -1.85
N CYS A 254 -36.04 24.93 -1.72
CA CYS A 254 -36.00 26.20 -0.99
C CYS A 254 -35.79 25.98 0.50
N ALA A 255 -36.52 25.04 1.12
CA ALA A 255 -36.36 24.69 2.52
C ALA A 255 -34.92 24.22 2.85
N LEU A 256 -34.30 23.46 1.95
CA LEU A 256 -32.91 23.02 2.10
C LEU A 256 -31.88 24.14 1.89
N SER A 257 -32.11 25.01 0.92
CA SER A 257 -31.15 26.08 0.56
C SER A 257 -31.27 27.32 1.47
N GLY A 258 -32.25 27.35 2.38
CA GLY A 258 -32.53 28.49 3.24
C GLY A 258 -33.00 29.70 2.42
N ALA A 259 -32.46 30.88 2.72
CA ALA A 259 -32.84 32.13 2.04
C ALA A 259 -32.40 32.20 0.56
N ASP A 260 -31.56 31.27 0.07
CA ASP A 260 -31.14 31.22 -1.33
C ASP A 260 -32.16 30.45 -2.19
N SER A 261 -33.36 31.03 -2.35
CA SER A 261 -34.37 30.53 -3.30
C SER A 261 -33.94 30.70 -4.76
N GLY A 262 -32.83 31.41 -5.02
CA GLY A 262 -32.33 31.75 -6.35
C GLY A 262 -32.03 30.52 -7.20
N LYS A 263 -31.58 29.42 -6.59
CA LYS A 263 -31.28 28.19 -7.34
C LYS A 263 -32.54 27.52 -7.91
N ALA A 264 -33.60 27.39 -7.11
CA ALA A 264 -34.88 26.83 -7.58
C ALA A 264 -35.48 27.70 -8.67
N GLN A 265 -35.49 29.02 -8.45
CA GLN A 265 -35.96 30.01 -9.42
C GLN A 265 -35.15 29.94 -10.72
N SER A 266 -33.83 29.84 -10.68
CA SER A 266 -32.98 29.75 -11.87
C SER A 266 -33.27 28.51 -12.74
N ILE A 267 -33.66 27.38 -12.12
CA ILE A 267 -33.96 26.14 -12.83
C ILE A 267 -35.24 26.30 -13.65
N VAL A 268 -36.25 26.96 -13.08
CA VAL A 268 -37.56 27.15 -13.72
C VAL A 268 -37.63 28.39 -14.60
N ALA A 269 -36.79 29.41 -14.36
CA ALA A 269 -36.80 30.71 -15.04
C ALA A 269 -36.73 30.61 -16.57
N ARG A 270 -36.11 29.57 -17.13
CA ARG A 270 -36.07 29.36 -18.58
C ARG A 270 -37.48 29.24 -19.19
N HIS A 271 -38.38 28.55 -18.50
CA HIS A 271 -39.74 28.28 -18.95
C HIS A 271 -40.77 29.18 -18.25
N PHE A 272 -40.47 29.62 -17.03
CA PHE A 272 -41.31 30.49 -16.21
C PHE A 272 -40.49 31.69 -15.72
N PRO A 273 -40.06 32.59 -16.62
CA PRO A 273 -39.30 33.77 -16.22
C PRO A 273 -40.17 34.68 -15.35
N ALA A 274 -39.58 35.34 -14.35
CA ALA A 274 -40.32 36.27 -13.53
C ALA A 274 -40.74 37.48 -14.38
N LYS A 275 -41.96 37.99 -14.14
CA LYS A 275 -42.52 39.10 -14.93
C LYS A 275 -41.59 40.33 -14.93
N HIS A 276 -41.02 40.64 -13.78
CA HIS A 276 -40.08 41.76 -13.63
C HIS A 276 -38.77 41.53 -14.39
N ASP A 277 -38.24 40.31 -14.44
CA ASP A 277 -37.02 39.99 -15.21
C ASP A 277 -37.24 40.19 -16.71
N LEU A 278 -38.39 39.74 -17.23
CA LEU A 278 -38.76 39.99 -18.62
C LEU A 278 -38.91 41.49 -18.91
N GLN A 279 -39.54 42.24 -18.01
CA GLN A 279 -39.71 43.69 -18.14
C GLN A 279 -38.35 44.40 -18.14
N ASN A 280 -37.47 44.07 -17.21
CA ASN A 280 -36.12 44.61 -17.12
C ASN A 280 -35.30 44.32 -18.40
N GLU A 281 -35.39 43.10 -18.95
CA GLU A 281 -34.72 42.74 -20.19
C GLU A 281 -35.33 43.49 -21.40
N ILE A 282 -36.65 43.63 -21.47
CA ILE A 282 -37.36 44.42 -22.49
C ILE A 282 -36.89 45.87 -22.46
N GLU A 283 -36.90 46.53 -21.29
CA GLU A 283 -36.45 47.91 -21.13
C GLU A 283 -34.96 48.10 -21.47
N ALA A 284 -34.11 47.12 -21.13
CA ALA A 284 -32.70 47.15 -21.49
C ALA A 284 -32.50 47.01 -23.01
N LEU A 285 -33.27 46.14 -23.67
CA LEU A 285 -33.22 45.96 -25.12
C LEU A 285 -33.82 47.15 -25.87
N GLU A 286 -34.86 47.79 -25.35
CA GLU A 286 -35.44 49.02 -25.91
C GLU A 286 -34.41 50.14 -25.90
N ARG A 287 -33.77 50.39 -24.74
CA ARG A 287 -32.68 51.37 -24.62
C ARG A 287 -31.55 51.12 -25.62
N ARG A 288 -31.13 49.86 -25.76
CA ARG A 288 -30.07 49.47 -26.72
C ARG A 288 -30.52 49.54 -28.18
N THR A 289 -31.80 49.37 -28.47
CA THR A 289 -32.32 49.46 -29.84
C THR A 289 -32.37 50.92 -30.30
N VAL A 290 -32.71 51.86 -29.40
CA VAL A 290 -32.64 53.31 -29.68
C VAL A 290 -31.21 53.75 -29.98
N GLN A 291 -30.23 53.21 -29.26
CA GLN A 291 -28.81 53.56 -29.45
C GLN A 291 -28.16 52.93 -30.68
N SER A 292 -28.73 51.86 -31.24
CA SER A 292 -28.20 51.20 -32.44
C SER A 292 -29.35 50.71 -33.33
N PRO A 293 -30.00 51.64 -34.06
CA PRO A 293 -31.06 51.30 -34.99
C PRO A 293 -30.48 50.46 -36.14
N GLY A 294 -30.96 49.22 -36.30
CA GLY A 294 -30.52 48.33 -37.40
C GLY A 294 -30.17 46.90 -37.00
N ASP A 295 -30.06 46.58 -35.71
CA ASP A 295 -29.83 45.21 -35.24
C ASP A 295 -31.13 44.38 -35.30
N SER A 296 -31.29 43.62 -36.39
CA SER A 296 -32.46 42.79 -36.68
C SER A 296 -32.66 41.68 -35.64
N HIS A 297 -31.58 41.09 -35.13
CA HIS A 297 -31.64 40.06 -34.10
C HIS A 297 -32.16 40.60 -32.77
N ARG A 298 -31.73 41.81 -32.39
CA ARG A 298 -32.19 42.48 -31.17
C ARG A 298 -33.67 42.83 -31.23
N SER A 299 -34.11 43.35 -32.37
CA SER A 299 -35.51 43.70 -32.61
C SER A 299 -36.41 42.47 -32.56
N ALA A 300 -36.00 41.35 -33.16
CA ALA A 300 -36.70 40.08 -33.10
C ALA A 300 -36.77 39.52 -31.66
N ARG A 301 -35.67 39.59 -30.90
CA ARG A 301 -35.65 39.20 -29.49
C ARG A 301 -36.60 40.05 -28.64
N LEU A 302 -36.58 41.37 -28.82
CA LEU A 302 -37.47 42.29 -28.11
C LEU A 302 -38.94 41.98 -28.39
N GLN A 303 -39.31 41.79 -29.65
CA GLN A 303 -40.68 41.38 -30.03
C GLN A 303 -41.06 40.03 -29.41
N ASN A 304 -40.14 39.05 -29.41
CA ASN A 304 -40.37 37.76 -28.78
C ASN A 304 -40.62 37.88 -27.27
N LEU A 305 -39.82 38.69 -26.56
CA LEU A 305 -39.98 38.90 -25.12
C LEU A 305 -41.29 39.63 -24.79
N LYS A 306 -41.64 40.69 -25.55
CA LYS A 306 -42.93 41.37 -25.41
C LYS A 306 -44.10 40.40 -25.64
N ARG A 307 -44.00 39.56 -26.66
CA ARG A 307 -45.00 38.51 -26.94
C ARG A 307 -45.12 37.52 -25.78
N ARG A 308 -44.00 37.02 -25.26
CA ARG A 308 -43.97 36.08 -24.11
C ARG A 308 -44.49 36.71 -22.82
N LEU A 309 -44.25 38.01 -22.61
CA LEU A 309 -44.77 38.75 -21.47
C LEU A 309 -46.29 38.91 -21.54
N ALA A 310 -46.83 39.17 -22.74
CA ALA A 310 -48.27 39.32 -22.96
C ALA A 310 -49.01 37.96 -22.97
N ASN A 311 -48.44 36.98 -23.65
CA ASN A 311 -49.00 35.63 -23.84
C ASN A 311 -47.91 34.59 -23.52
N PRO A 312 -47.80 34.14 -22.26
CA PRO A 312 -46.85 33.10 -21.88
C PRO A 312 -47.08 31.83 -22.73
N ASP A 313 -46.02 31.32 -23.34
CA ASP A 313 -46.10 30.08 -24.11
C ASP A 313 -46.51 28.92 -23.18
N PRO A 314 -47.49 28.07 -23.55
CA PRO A 314 -47.85 26.92 -22.74
C PRO A 314 -46.65 25.96 -22.63
N VAL A 315 -46.32 25.57 -21.40
CA VAL A 315 -45.22 24.64 -21.15
C VAL A 315 -45.73 23.21 -21.33
N SER A 316 -45.12 22.46 -22.25
CA SER A 316 -45.55 21.09 -22.51
C SER A 316 -45.37 20.18 -21.28
N PRO A 317 -46.18 19.12 -21.12
CA PRO A 317 -46.02 18.16 -20.02
C PRO A 317 -44.60 17.56 -19.95
N HIS A 318 -43.98 17.32 -21.10
CA HIS A 318 -42.60 16.86 -21.18
C HIS A 318 -41.59 17.87 -20.59
N ALA A 319 -41.78 19.17 -20.83
CA ALA A 319 -40.95 20.21 -20.26
C ALA A 319 -41.15 20.33 -18.74
N ILE A 320 -42.37 20.20 -18.24
CA ILE A 320 -42.67 20.14 -16.79
C ILE A 320 -41.96 18.95 -16.15
N HIS A 321 -42.08 17.75 -16.72
CA HIS A 321 -41.38 16.56 -16.25
C HIS A 321 -39.85 16.75 -16.23
N ARG A 322 -39.29 17.36 -17.29
CA ARG A 322 -37.85 17.67 -17.36
C ARG A 322 -37.43 18.67 -16.29
N LEU A 323 -38.25 19.67 -15.97
CA LEU A 323 -37.99 20.65 -14.90
C LEU A 323 -38.05 19.99 -13.53
N ARG A 324 -39.05 19.15 -13.27
CA ARG A 324 -39.15 18.37 -12.04
C ARG A 324 -37.89 17.52 -11.82
N ARG A 325 -37.47 16.76 -12.83
CA ARG A 325 -36.23 15.98 -12.77
C ARG A 325 -35.00 16.83 -12.44
N LYS A 326 -34.88 18.02 -13.06
CA LYS A 326 -33.77 18.96 -12.75
C LYS A 326 -33.81 19.50 -11.32
N LEU A 327 -35.01 19.75 -10.79
CA LEU A 327 -35.20 20.17 -9.39
C LEU A 327 -34.82 19.03 -8.44
N ASP A 328 -35.27 17.80 -8.72
CA ASP A 328 -34.94 16.62 -7.93
C ASP A 328 -33.42 16.34 -7.95
N GLU A 329 -32.76 16.42 -9.12
CA GLU A 329 -31.30 16.36 -9.24
C GLU A 329 -30.59 17.50 -8.48
N ALA A 330 -31.21 18.68 -8.37
CA ALA A 330 -30.66 19.80 -7.61
C ALA A 330 -30.81 19.61 -6.09
N ILE A 331 -31.91 18.99 -5.64
CA ILE A 331 -32.14 18.56 -4.26
C ILE A 331 -31.10 17.51 -3.87
N VAL A 332 -30.98 16.43 -4.64
CA VAL A 332 -30.01 15.36 -4.39
C VAL A 332 -28.59 15.92 -4.24
N ARG A 333 -28.16 16.79 -5.17
CA ARG A 333 -26.84 17.43 -5.10
C ARG A 333 -26.68 18.36 -3.89
N HIS A 334 -27.74 19.04 -3.48
CA HIS A 334 -27.71 19.90 -2.30
C HIS A 334 -27.53 19.04 -1.03
N VAL A 335 -28.41 18.06 -0.83
CA VAL A 335 -28.40 17.17 0.35
C VAL A 335 -27.06 16.44 0.47
N PHE A 336 -26.56 15.87 -0.64
CA PHE A 336 -25.28 15.17 -0.66
C PHE A 336 -24.11 16.09 -0.30
N ARG A 337 -24.05 17.29 -0.89
CA ARG A 337 -22.99 18.27 -0.63
C ARG A 337 -23.04 18.79 0.81
N ASP A 338 -24.23 19.12 1.31
CA ASP A 338 -24.39 19.62 2.66
C ASP A 338 -23.97 18.55 3.69
N PHE A 339 -24.41 17.31 3.49
CA PHE A 339 -23.99 16.19 4.32
C PHE A 339 -22.46 16.01 4.28
N ARG A 340 -21.84 16.02 3.09
CA ARG A 340 -20.37 15.98 2.96
C ARG A 340 -19.68 17.10 3.74
N ASN A 341 -20.19 18.33 3.65
CA ASN A 341 -19.62 19.48 4.35
C ASN A 341 -19.77 19.36 5.87
N ARG A 342 -20.89 18.83 6.37
CA ARG A 342 -21.08 18.55 7.80
C ARG A 342 -20.12 17.48 8.30
N VAL A 343 -19.98 16.38 7.55
CA VAL A 343 -19.00 15.32 7.84
C VAL A 343 -17.59 15.91 7.89
N LEU A 344 -17.17 16.63 6.85
CA LEU A 344 -15.85 17.26 6.80
C LEU A 344 -15.64 18.24 7.96
N SER A 345 -16.62 19.09 8.27
CA SER A 345 -16.53 20.06 9.37
C SER A 345 -16.41 19.37 10.74
N SER A 346 -17.11 18.24 10.92
CA SER A 346 -17.01 17.46 12.15
C SER A 346 -15.63 16.83 12.30
N ILE A 347 -15.11 16.23 11.22
CA ILE A 347 -13.77 15.65 11.17
C ILE A 347 -12.71 16.71 11.43
N GLN A 348 -12.81 17.87 10.76
CA GLN A 348 -11.90 18.99 10.96
C GLN A 348 -11.88 19.43 12.42
N ARG A 349 -13.04 19.56 13.07
CA ARG A 349 -13.13 19.92 14.49
C ARG A 349 -12.44 18.89 15.38
N VAL A 350 -12.71 17.60 15.18
CA VAL A 350 -12.14 16.54 16.01
C VAL A 350 -10.63 16.39 15.78
N LEU A 351 -10.18 16.40 14.52
CA LEU A 351 -8.77 16.32 14.20
C LEU A 351 -8.02 17.57 14.65
N HIS A 352 -8.61 18.76 14.54
CA HIS A 352 -8.02 19.97 15.11
C HIS A 352 -7.85 19.85 16.63
N ALA A 353 -8.82 19.25 17.35
CA ALA A 353 -8.69 19.02 18.79
C ALA A 353 -7.60 17.99 19.16
N ARG A 354 -7.33 17.00 18.29
CA ARG A 354 -6.33 15.94 18.53
C ARG A 354 -4.92 16.24 18.01
N ILE A 355 -4.83 16.96 16.90
CA ILE A 355 -3.60 17.24 16.16
C ILE A 355 -3.09 18.66 16.47
N GLY A 356 -3.99 19.60 16.77
CA GLY A 356 -3.66 21.02 16.85
C GLY A 356 -3.35 21.64 15.48
N GLY A 357 -3.09 22.94 15.48
CA GLY A 357 -2.64 23.70 14.31
C GLY A 357 -3.73 24.09 13.30
N GLN A 358 -3.53 25.25 12.67
CA GLN A 358 -4.44 25.80 11.67
C GLN A 358 -4.35 25.07 10.31
N ARG A 359 -3.30 24.27 10.08
CA ARG A 359 -3.04 23.63 8.77
C ARG A 359 -3.96 22.44 8.53
N VAL A 360 -4.48 21.78 9.57
CA VAL A 360 -5.33 20.58 9.47
C VAL A 360 -6.47 20.78 8.46
N CYS A 361 -7.20 21.91 8.53
CA CYS A 361 -8.30 22.19 7.61
C CYS A 361 -7.86 22.26 6.14
N ARG A 362 -6.69 22.87 5.87
CA ARG A 362 -6.11 22.95 4.52
C ARG A 362 -5.64 21.58 4.06
N GLU A 363 -4.93 20.84 4.90
CA GLU A 363 -4.35 19.55 4.51
C GLU A 363 -5.42 18.49 4.26
N LEU A 364 -6.52 18.48 5.01
CA LEU A 364 -7.67 17.60 4.77
C LEU A 364 -8.45 17.91 3.49
N SER A 365 -8.21 19.06 2.84
CA SER A 365 -8.79 19.33 1.51
C SER A 365 -8.11 18.53 0.40
N VAL A 366 -6.92 17.98 0.68
CA VAL A 366 -6.14 17.17 -0.26
C VAL A 366 -6.62 15.71 -0.16
N PRO A 367 -7.14 15.09 -1.24
CA PRO A 367 -7.75 13.75 -1.18
C PRO A 367 -6.84 12.66 -0.58
N ARG A 368 -5.57 12.60 -1.00
CA ARG A 368 -4.59 11.63 -0.46
C ARG A 368 -4.33 11.80 1.05
N HIS A 369 -4.47 13.01 1.59
CA HIS A 369 -4.31 13.25 3.03
C HIS A 369 -5.54 12.74 3.80
N LEU A 370 -6.75 12.80 3.22
CA LEU A 370 -7.93 12.17 3.80
C LEU A 370 -7.76 10.65 3.86
N GLU A 371 -7.28 10.04 2.78
CA GLU A 371 -7.01 8.60 2.75
C GLU A 371 -5.97 8.20 3.80
N LEU A 372 -4.86 8.95 3.88
CA LEU A 372 -3.85 8.77 4.92
C LEU A 372 -4.45 8.79 6.33
N VAL A 373 -5.27 9.81 6.66
CA VAL A 373 -5.87 9.95 7.98
C VAL A 373 -6.85 8.81 8.27
N SER A 374 -7.68 8.44 7.29
CA SER A 374 -8.61 7.32 7.42
C SER A 374 -7.87 6.04 7.77
N SER A 375 -6.79 5.75 7.05
CA SER A 375 -5.97 4.57 7.27
C SER A 375 -5.25 4.59 8.61
N LEU A 376 -4.68 5.72 9.02
CA LEU A 376 -4.05 5.86 10.33
C LEU A 376 -5.02 5.55 11.47
N LEU A 377 -6.27 6.02 11.38
CA LEU A 377 -7.29 5.76 12.39
C LEU A 377 -7.71 4.27 12.44
N ARG A 378 -7.57 3.54 11.33
CA ARG A 378 -7.86 2.10 11.25
C ARG A 378 -6.71 1.21 11.74
N LEU A 379 -5.48 1.73 11.84
CA LEU A 379 -4.37 0.99 12.41
C LEU A 379 -4.62 0.65 13.89
N TRP A 380 -4.04 -0.45 14.36
CA TRP A 380 -4.05 -0.81 15.78
C TRP A 380 -2.99 -0.02 16.56
N GLU A 381 -3.05 -0.04 17.88
CA GLU A 381 -1.98 0.55 18.70
C GLU A 381 -0.73 -0.34 18.68
N PRO A 382 0.49 0.23 18.66
CA PRO A 382 0.81 1.66 18.85
C PRO A 382 0.84 2.48 17.55
N TRP A 383 0.56 1.87 16.40
CA TRP A 383 0.74 2.49 15.08
C TRP A 383 -0.14 3.70 14.84
N ARG A 384 -1.39 3.63 15.31
CA ARG A 384 -2.33 4.75 15.26
C ARG A 384 -1.76 5.97 15.99
N GLU A 385 -1.30 5.80 17.24
CA GLU A 385 -0.72 6.91 18.00
C GLU A 385 0.55 7.47 17.33
N PHE A 386 1.45 6.61 16.81
CA PHE A 386 2.62 7.09 16.08
C PHE A 386 2.25 7.92 14.86
N GLY A 387 1.30 7.44 14.04
CA GLY A 387 0.80 8.21 12.90
C GLY A 387 0.21 9.55 13.31
N LEU A 388 -0.62 9.59 14.36
CA LEU A 388 -1.20 10.84 14.86
C LEU A 388 -0.15 11.80 15.41
N ARG A 389 0.90 11.31 16.08
CA ARG A 389 2.06 12.13 16.51
C ARG A 389 2.82 12.71 15.32
N LEU A 390 3.03 11.94 14.26
CA LEU A 390 3.65 12.43 13.02
C LEU A 390 2.78 13.50 12.33
N LEU A 391 1.45 13.36 12.36
CA LEU A 391 0.54 14.40 11.89
C LEU A 391 0.58 15.67 12.76
N ARG A 392 0.69 15.54 14.10
CA ARG A 392 0.90 16.69 15.01
C ARG A 392 2.14 17.49 14.63
N LYS A 393 3.25 16.79 14.36
CA LYS A 393 4.49 17.41 13.88
C LYS A 393 4.31 18.12 12.53
N CYS A 394 3.64 17.48 11.56
CA CYS A 394 3.56 18.01 10.20
C CYS A 394 2.50 19.12 10.02
N TRP A 395 1.37 18.99 10.70
CA TRP A 395 0.17 19.82 10.51
C TRP A 395 -0.21 20.66 11.73
N GLY A 396 0.27 20.26 12.91
CA GLY A 396 0.10 20.96 14.17
C GLY A 396 1.20 21.98 14.45
N ASP A 397 1.24 22.42 15.71
CA ASP A 397 2.26 23.33 16.25
C ASP A 397 3.27 22.58 17.15
N ASP A 398 3.32 21.24 17.04
CA ASP A 398 4.18 20.37 17.84
C ASP A 398 5.63 20.46 17.35
N ASP A 399 6.55 20.78 18.25
CA ASP A 399 8.00 20.85 17.99
C ASP A 399 8.70 19.49 18.16
N TRP A 400 7.92 18.42 18.39
CA TRP A 400 8.43 17.07 18.53
C TRP A 400 9.33 16.66 17.35
N ASP A 401 10.56 16.31 17.69
CA ASP A 401 11.53 15.76 16.77
C ASP A 401 11.71 14.26 17.03
N HIS A 402 11.15 13.42 16.16
CA HIS A 402 11.27 11.97 16.28
C HIS A 402 12.74 11.50 16.28
N ALA A 403 13.69 12.25 15.70
CA ALA A 403 15.11 11.91 15.76
C ALA A 403 15.67 11.95 17.21
N ARG A 404 14.99 12.66 18.13
CA ARG A 404 15.33 12.74 19.56
C ARG A 404 14.70 11.65 20.42
N GLU A 405 13.91 10.75 19.82
CA GLU A 405 13.40 9.59 20.55
C GLU A 405 14.57 8.75 21.11
N PRO A 406 14.50 8.23 22.36
CA PRO A 406 15.64 7.56 22.98
C PRO A 406 16.22 6.38 22.20
N ALA A 407 15.41 5.66 21.42
CA ALA A 407 15.89 4.60 20.54
C ALA A 407 16.67 5.15 19.34
N ASN A 408 16.16 6.22 18.72
CA ASN A 408 16.80 6.90 17.60
C ASN A 408 18.13 7.55 18.02
N VAL A 409 18.17 8.24 19.16
CA VAL A 409 19.40 8.85 19.70
C VAL A 409 20.47 7.79 19.96
N ARG A 410 20.12 6.68 20.62
CA ARG A 410 21.07 5.58 20.89
C ARG A 410 21.61 4.97 19.59
N PHE A 411 20.76 4.80 18.59
CA PHE A 411 21.18 4.30 17.29
C PHE A 411 22.19 5.25 16.63
N LEU A 412 21.87 6.54 16.53
CA LEU A 412 22.77 7.54 15.94
C LEU A 412 24.12 7.62 16.69
N GLN A 413 24.09 7.65 18.03
CA GLN A 413 25.30 7.62 18.85
C GLN A 413 26.13 6.36 18.60
N SER A 414 25.48 5.21 18.37
CA SER A 414 26.20 3.97 18.04
C SER A 414 26.90 4.02 16.68
N LEU A 415 26.34 4.74 15.70
CA LEU A 415 26.99 4.97 14.41
C LEU A 415 28.17 5.93 14.55
N GLU A 416 28.00 7.02 15.29
CA GLU A 416 29.07 7.98 15.56
C GLU A 416 30.25 7.34 16.31
N ALA A 417 29.96 6.44 17.26
CA ALA A 417 30.98 5.66 17.98
C ALA A 417 31.79 4.74 17.06
N ARG A 418 31.24 4.36 15.89
CA ARG A 418 31.93 3.60 14.82
C ARG A 418 32.65 4.52 13.81
N GLY A 419 32.67 5.83 14.06
CA GLY A 419 33.28 6.82 13.16
C GLY A 419 32.42 7.21 11.97
N ILE A 420 31.14 6.80 11.93
CA ILE A 420 30.21 7.15 10.85
C ILE A 420 29.66 8.56 11.09
N ARG A 421 29.76 9.41 10.06
CA ARG A 421 29.23 10.78 10.09
C ARG A 421 27.73 10.73 9.81
N VAL A 422 26.91 10.93 10.84
CA VAL A 422 25.44 10.88 10.72
C VAL A 422 24.82 12.17 10.17
N ALA A 423 25.54 13.30 10.20
CA ALA A 423 24.99 14.59 9.75
C ALA A 423 24.47 14.59 8.30
N PRO A 424 25.20 14.04 7.28
CA PRO A 424 24.69 13.93 5.92
C PRO A 424 23.39 13.12 5.81
N TRP A 425 23.22 12.10 6.68
CA TRP A 425 22.01 11.30 6.74
C TRP A 425 20.80 12.07 7.26
N LEU A 426 20.98 13.03 8.16
CA LEU A 426 19.88 13.82 8.73
C LEU A 426 19.56 15.07 7.90
N GLN A 427 20.53 15.55 7.11
CA GLN A 427 20.37 16.74 6.29
C GLN A 427 19.47 16.51 5.08
N GLN A 428 18.75 17.56 4.67
CA GLN A 428 17.98 17.55 3.43
C GLN A 428 18.94 17.72 2.25
N ARG A 429 18.91 16.78 1.30
CA ARG A 429 19.74 16.78 0.09
C ARG A 429 18.86 16.95 -1.14
N ARG A 430 19.33 17.72 -2.12
CA ARG A 430 18.70 17.86 -3.43
C ARG A 430 19.74 17.72 -4.53
N VAL A 431 19.53 16.77 -5.44
CA VAL A 431 20.37 16.53 -6.62
C VAL A 431 19.51 16.76 -7.86
N ARG A 432 19.94 17.65 -8.74
CA ARG A 432 19.27 17.89 -10.03
C ARG A 432 19.81 16.92 -11.06
N ILE A 433 18.91 16.22 -11.74
CA ILE A 433 19.23 15.29 -12.83
C ILE A 433 18.78 15.92 -14.14
N SER A 434 19.72 16.07 -15.06
CA SER A 434 19.44 16.38 -16.45
C SER A 434 19.25 15.06 -17.19
N ALA A 435 18.06 14.81 -17.72
CA ALA A 435 17.75 13.61 -18.48
C ALA A 435 17.71 13.94 -19.98
N GLU A 436 18.39 13.13 -20.79
CA GLU A 436 18.37 13.29 -22.25
C GLU A 436 16.92 13.20 -22.77
N GLY A 437 16.56 14.09 -23.69
CA GLY A 437 15.20 14.15 -24.25
C GLY A 437 14.14 14.81 -23.35
N ARG A 438 14.47 15.20 -22.10
CA ARG A 438 13.54 15.96 -21.24
C ARG A 438 13.88 17.44 -21.21
N ARG A 439 12.86 18.29 -21.40
CA ARG A 439 13.01 19.76 -21.38
C ARG A 439 13.33 20.32 -20.00
N HIS A 440 12.88 19.65 -18.94
CA HIS A 440 13.03 20.12 -17.57
C HIS A 440 13.79 19.09 -16.72
N PRO A 441 14.71 19.54 -15.84
CA PRO A 441 15.45 18.64 -14.97
C PRO A 441 14.51 17.99 -13.94
N LEU A 442 14.87 16.78 -13.53
CA LEU A 442 14.26 16.12 -12.38
C LEU A 442 15.07 16.41 -11.13
N VAL A 443 14.47 16.22 -9.95
CA VAL A 443 15.12 16.46 -8.66
C VAL A 443 15.01 15.21 -7.80
N LEU A 444 16.14 14.62 -7.44
CA LEU A 444 16.22 13.66 -6.34
C LEU A 444 16.34 14.41 -5.02
N SER A 445 15.47 14.09 -4.08
CA SER A 445 15.63 14.55 -2.70
C SER A 445 15.01 13.57 -1.73
N PHE A 446 15.42 13.63 -0.47
CA PHE A 446 14.64 12.99 0.58
C PHE A 446 13.19 13.51 0.60
N ALA A 447 12.30 12.72 1.21
CA ALA A 447 10.97 13.14 1.59
C ALA A 447 11.06 14.46 2.38
N SER A 448 10.18 15.39 2.02
CA SER A 448 10.13 16.74 2.57
C SER A 448 9.61 16.78 4.00
N ASN A 449 8.80 15.78 4.37
CA ASN A 449 8.27 15.55 5.71
C ASN A 449 7.76 14.11 5.84
N GLU A 450 7.29 13.77 7.03
CA GLU A 450 6.84 12.43 7.41
C GLU A 450 5.48 12.05 6.80
N VAL A 451 4.62 13.03 6.49
CA VAL A 451 3.38 12.80 5.72
C VAL A 451 3.71 12.28 4.32
N GLU A 452 4.72 12.85 3.67
CA GLU A 452 5.17 12.37 2.36
C GLU A 452 5.74 10.95 2.47
N THR A 453 6.53 10.65 3.50
CA THR A 453 7.01 9.28 3.77
C THR A 453 5.86 8.28 3.97
N MET A 454 4.84 8.62 4.77
CA MET A 454 3.67 7.74 4.95
C MET A 454 2.86 7.56 3.66
N LEU A 455 2.98 8.48 2.70
CA LEU A 455 2.37 8.38 1.36
C LEU A 455 3.26 7.65 0.35
N MET A 456 4.37 7.04 0.76
CA MET A 456 5.28 6.35 -0.17
C MET A 456 4.60 5.28 -1.02
N GLY A 457 3.69 4.51 -0.43
CA GLY A 457 2.96 3.50 -1.20
C GLY A 457 1.95 4.09 -2.17
N TYR A 458 1.28 5.20 -1.78
CA TYR A 458 0.21 5.84 -2.55
C TYR A 458 0.64 6.18 -3.99
N TYR A 459 1.85 6.72 -4.16
CA TYR A 459 2.33 7.16 -5.49
C TYR A 459 2.57 6.02 -6.49
N PHE A 460 2.67 4.77 -6.02
CA PHE A 460 3.03 3.60 -6.84
C PHE A 460 2.10 2.39 -6.62
N GLY A 461 0.99 2.56 -5.89
CA GLY A 461 -0.01 1.51 -5.66
C GLY A 461 0.54 0.24 -4.98
N THR A 462 1.54 0.39 -4.10
CA THR A 462 2.18 -0.77 -3.43
C THR A 462 1.46 -1.18 -2.14
N CYS A 463 1.83 -2.30 -1.52
CA CYS A 463 1.28 -2.75 -0.22
C CYS A 463 1.51 -1.77 0.95
N LEU A 464 2.35 -0.75 0.76
CA LEU A 464 2.60 0.36 1.71
C LEU A 464 1.65 1.56 1.52
N SER A 465 0.68 1.47 0.61
CA SER A 465 -0.33 2.54 0.41
C SER A 465 -1.21 2.66 1.65
N PRO A 466 -1.90 3.80 1.89
CA PRO A 466 -2.82 3.93 3.01
C PRO A 466 -3.83 2.78 3.13
N ASP A 467 -4.34 2.27 2.03
CA ASP A 467 -5.26 1.13 1.97
C ASP A 467 -4.57 -0.24 1.87
N GLY A 468 -3.25 -0.28 1.93
CA GLY A 468 -2.46 -1.51 1.85
C GLY A 468 -2.28 -2.21 3.19
N VAL A 469 -2.19 -3.55 3.15
CA VAL A 469 -2.02 -4.40 4.35
C VAL A 469 -0.75 -4.10 5.16
N ASN A 470 0.27 -3.53 4.52
CA ASN A 470 1.55 -3.18 5.15
C ASN A 470 1.68 -1.68 5.45
N PHE A 471 0.57 -0.93 5.48
CA PHE A 471 0.60 0.51 5.73
C PHE A 471 1.27 0.89 7.06
N PHE A 472 1.18 0.04 8.10
CA PHE A 472 1.91 0.23 9.37
C PHE A 472 3.43 0.39 9.16
N SER A 473 4.01 -0.26 8.13
CA SER A 473 5.42 -0.13 7.80
C SER A 473 5.75 1.25 7.20
N ALA A 474 4.81 1.90 6.51
CA ALA A 474 5.00 3.29 6.06
C ALA A 474 5.09 4.26 7.25
N VAL A 475 4.38 3.98 8.34
CA VAL A 475 4.52 4.69 9.63
C VAL A 475 5.88 4.40 10.26
N ALA A 476 6.33 3.14 10.25
CA ALA A 476 7.67 2.75 10.73
C ALA A 476 8.79 3.49 9.99
N ASN A 477 8.68 3.55 8.65
CA ASN A 477 9.61 4.26 7.78
C ASN A 477 9.66 5.77 8.03
N ALA A 478 8.61 6.34 8.63
CA ALA A 478 8.52 7.76 8.94
C ALA A 478 9.02 8.12 10.35
N ILE A 479 9.00 7.19 11.31
CA ILE A 479 9.36 7.45 12.72
C ILE A 479 10.76 6.95 13.10
N ASP A 480 11.23 5.87 12.48
CA ASP A 480 12.56 5.31 12.77
C ASP A 480 13.64 6.09 12.01
N VAL A 481 14.59 6.65 12.74
CA VAL A 481 15.62 7.52 12.14
C VAL A 481 16.56 6.79 11.18
N ASN A 482 16.62 5.46 11.25
CA ASN A 482 17.43 4.65 10.33
C ASN A 482 16.77 4.42 8.97
N LYS A 483 15.60 5.01 8.68
CA LYS A 483 14.88 4.85 7.41
C LYS A 483 14.60 6.22 6.79
N ARG A 484 14.86 6.38 5.49
CA ARG A 484 14.50 7.60 4.75
C ARG A 484 14.07 7.27 3.32
N VAL A 485 13.01 7.92 2.87
CA VAL A 485 12.54 7.80 1.48
C VAL A 485 13.16 8.90 0.62
N VAL A 486 13.72 8.53 -0.52
CA VAL A 486 14.16 9.42 -1.58
C VAL A 486 13.11 9.44 -2.68
N TYR A 487 12.77 10.62 -3.17
CA TYR A 487 11.84 10.82 -4.26
C TYR A 487 12.53 11.52 -5.43
N LEU A 488 12.20 11.07 -6.63
CA LEU A 488 12.43 11.75 -7.88
C LEU A 488 11.21 12.61 -8.19
N ARG A 489 11.38 13.93 -8.31
CA ARG A 489 10.30 14.86 -8.61
C ARG A 489 10.53 15.64 -9.89
N THR A 490 9.45 15.99 -10.57
CA THR A 490 9.45 16.99 -11.63
C THR A 490 9.64 18.40 -11.06
N VAL A 491 9.84 19.39 -11.93
CA VAL A 491 9.89 20.81 -11.53
C VAL A 491 8.59 21.32 -10.91
N SER A 492 7.45 20.71 -11.19
CA SER A 492 6.15 21.03 -10.57
C SER A 492 5.97 20.37 -9.19
N GLY A 493 6.92 19.53 -8.75
CA GLY A 493 6.85 18.78 -7.50
C GLY A 493 6.08 17.47 -7.59
N GLU A 494 5.69 17.04 -8.79
CA GLU A 494 5.07 15.72 -9.00
C GLU A 494 6.09 14.61 -8.79
N VAL A 495 5.69 13.55 -8.09
CA VAL A 495 6.53 12.38 -7.81
C VAL A 495 6.57 11.48 -9.05
N ALA A 496 7.77 11.27 -9.61
CA ALA A 496 8.02 10.41 -10.74
C ALA A 496 8.70 9.08 -10.36
N GLY A 497 9.38 9.04 -9.20
CA GLY A 497 10.06 7.86 -8.68
C GLY A 497 10.25 7.90 -7.17
N ARG A 498 10.42 6.75 -6.51
CA ARG A 498 10.78 6.64 -5.09
C ARG A 498 11.74 5.48 -4.81
N CYS A 499 12.57 5.62 -3.79
CA CYS A 499 13.40 4.54 -3.25
C CYS A 499 13.50 4.70 -1.73
N LEU A 500 13.35 3.61 -0.99
CA LEU A 500 13.62 3.59 0.46
C LEU A 500 15.12 3.33 0.67
N LEU A 501 15.76 4.18 1.45
CA LEU A 501 17.11 4.00 1.95
C LEU A 501 17.06 3.67 3.43
N VAL A 502 17.94 2.79 3.87
CA VAL A 502 18.02 2.33 5.26
C VAL A 502 19.47 2.30 5.72
N LEU A 503 19.70 2.62 7.00
CA LEU A 503 20.97 2.35 7.67
C LEU A 503 20.85 1.05 8.45
N GLY A 504 21.70 0.08 8.10
CA GLY A 504 21.82 -1.18 8.83
C GLY A 504 22.54 -1.02 10.17
N ASP A 505 22.56 -2.09 10.96
CA ASP A 505 23.11 -2.13 12.32
C ASP A 505 24.63 -1.94 12.34
N SER A 506 25.30 -2.33 11.25
CA SER A 506 26.74 -2.07 11.06
C SER A 506 27.01 -0.64 10.53
N GLY A 507 25.95 0.10 10.20
CA GLY A 507 25.99 1.44 9.65
C GLY A 507 26.21 1.51 8.15
N THR A 508 26.03 0.38 7.44
CA THR A 508 25.99 0.39 5.97
C THR A 508 24.72 1.08 5.46
N LEU A 509 24.84 1.70 4.29
CA LEU A 509 23.69 2.25 3.58
C LEU A 509 23.09 1.17 2.67
N MET A 510 21.81 0.88 2.87
CA MET A 510 21.05 -0.10 2.11
C MET A 510 20.03 0.61 1.21
N THR A 511 19.85 0.07 0.00
CA THR A 511 18.86 0.52 -0.96
C THR A 511 17.78 -0.53 -1.12
N TYR A 512 16.52 -0.12 -1.11
CA TYR A 512 15.38 -0.99 -1.43
C TYR A 512 14.93 -0.76 -2.87
N HIS A 513 14.01 -1.61 -3.36
CA HIS A 513 13.56 -1.57 -4.75
C HIS A 513 13.14 -0.14 -5.18
N PRO A 514 13.76 0.43 -6.23
CA PRO A 514 13.41 1.74 -6.74
C PRO A 514 12.20 1.65 -7.68
N TYR A 515 11.13 2.40 -7.37
CA TYR A 515 9.93 2.49 -8.21
C TYR A 515 9.98 3.74 -9.08
N CYS A 516 9.66 3.64 -10.37
CA CYS A 516 9.59 4.77 -11.30
C CYS A 516 8.41 4.61 -12.26
N ASN A 517 7.66 5.68 -12.51
CA ASN A 517 6.53 5.67 -13.45
C ASN A 517 6.99 5.71 -14.92
N ASP A 518 8.26 6.04 -15.17
CA ASP A 518 8.88 5.96 -16.50
C ASP A 518 9.94 4.85 -16.50
N GLU A 519 9.59 3.70 -17.06
CA GLU A 519 10.47 2.53 -17.17
C GLU A 519 11.73 2.79 -18.00
N LYS A 520 11.71 3.77 -18.91
CA LYS A 520 12.86 4.11 -19.75
C LYS A 520 13.85 5.01 -19.03
N PHE A 521 13.43 5.67 -17.95
CA PHE A 521 14.32 6.51 -17.17
C PHE A 521 15.21 5.62 -16.29
N PRO A 522 16.56 5.76 -16.34
CA PRO A 522 17.49 4.89 -15.61
C PRO A 522 17.55 5.23 -14.11
N PHE A 523 16.40 5.16 -13.43
CA PHE A 523 16.23 5.60 -12.06
C PHE A 523 17.14 4.84 -11.09
N SER A 524 17.27 3.52 -11.25
CA SER A 524 18.16 2.68 -10.43
C SER A 524 19.61 3.14 -10.49
N ALA A 525 20.11 3.55 -11.67
CA ALA A 525 21.49 4.03 -11.82
C ALA A 525 21.69 5.37 -11.08
N HIS A 526 20.74 6.30 -11.21
CA HIS A 526 20.79 7.56 -10.47
C HIS A 526 20.64 7.37 -8.95
N MET A 527 19.84 6.39 -8.51
CA MET A 527 19.73 6.04 -7.10
C MET A 527 21.00 5.37 -6.56
N ALA A 528 21.66 4.53 -7.36
CA ALA A 528 22.94 3.95 -7.04
C ALA A 528 24.02 5.04 -6.84
N GLU A 529 24.08 6.02 -7.74
CA GLU A 529 24.97 7.17 -7.62
C GLU A 529 24.63 8.02 -6.38
N PHE A 530 23.35 8.30 -6.14
CA PHE A 530 22.89 9.05 -4.97
C PHE A 530 23.31 8.37 -3.66
N ALA A 531 23.09 7.05 -3.55
CA ALA A 531 23.45 6.26 -2.38
C ALA A 531 24.98 6.19 -2.19
N ALA A 532 25.75 5.99 -3.26
CA ALA A 532 27.22 5.96 -3.19
C ALA A 532 27.81 7.28 -2.69
N ASN A 533 27.31 8.42 -3.22
CA ASN A 533 27.74 9.75 -2.77
C ASN A 533 27.37 10.00 -1.30
N LEU A 534 26.17 9.60 -0.88
CA LEU A 534 25.74 9.71 0.50
C LEU A 534 26.61 8.85 1.44
N ALA A 535 26.87 7.59 1.06
CA ALA A 535 27.72 6.69 1.84
C ALA A 535 29.14 7.26 1.99
N ALA A 536 29.74 7.80 0.92
CA ALA A 536 31.05 8.44 0.97
C ALA A 536 31.08 9.66 1.90
N GLU A 537 30.06 10.53 1.84
CA GLU A 537 29.91 11.67 2.75
C GLU A 537 29.72 11.23 4.21
N MET A 538 29.08 10.09 4.44
CA MET A 538 28.93 9.51 5.77
C MET A 538 30.20 8.78 6.26
N GLY A 539 31.14 8.46 5.36
CA GLY A 539 32.29 7.61 5.69
C GLY A 539 31.90 6.14 5.88
N THR A 540 30.88 5.66 5.17
CA THR A 540 30.41 4.28 5.17
C THR A 540 30.35 3.72 3.74
N VAL A 541 29.85 2.50 3.56
CA VAL A 541 29.68 1.82 2.27
C VAL A 541 28.22 1.50 1.99
N VAL A 542 27.91 1.27 0.70
CA VAL A 542 26.63 0.69 0.30
C VAL A 542 26.71 -0.84 0.40
N SER A 543 25.71 -1.45 1.03
CA SER A 543 25.56 -2.91 1.15
C SER A 543 24.10 -3.31 0.93
N HIS A 544 23.87 -4.53 0.45
CA HIS A 544 22.54 -5.16 0.42
C HIS A 544 22.38 -6.22 1.52
N ASN A 545 23.45 -6.51 2.28
CA ASN A 545 23.48 -7.47 3.37
C ASN A 545 23.84 -6.76 4.67
N ASP A 546 22.82 -6.42 5.45
CA ASP A 546 22.95 -5.95 6.83
C ASP A 546 21.61 -6.23 7.55
N THR A 547 21.61 -6.18 8.88
CA THR A 547 20.38 -6.25 9.66
C THR A 547 19.87 -4.84 9.93
N VAL A 548 18.55 -4.66 9.93
CA VAL A 548 17.93 -3.36 10.21
C VAL A 548 17.29 -3.39 11.60
N ALA A 549 17.87 -2.64 12.53
CA ALA A 549 17.28 -2.47 13.85
C ALA A 549 15.87 -1.88 13.77
N LYS A 550 15.01 -2.45 14.61
CA LYS A 550 13.73 -1.87 15.01
C LYS A 550 14.01 -0.84 16.10
N LEU A 551 13.60 0.41 15.90
CA LEU A 551 13.93 1.51 16.81
C LEU A 551 12.74 1.91 17.67
N VAL A 552 11.98 2.92 17.23
CA VAL A 552 10.77 3.39 17.91
C VAL A 552 9.60 2.49 17.54
N ALA A 553 9.53 2.11 16.26
CA ALA A 553 8.57 1.16 15.75
C ALA A 553 8.84 -0.29 16.25
N PRO A 554 7.81 -1.02 16.72
CA PRO A 554 7.99 -2.38 17.24
C PRO A 554 8.24 -3.44 16.16
N GLU A 555 7.84 -3.16 14.92
CA GLU A 555 8.03 -4.02 13.76
C GLU A 555 7.99 -3.20 12.49
N TRP A 556 8.34 -3.78 11.35
CA TRP A 556 8.15 -3.16 10.04
C TRP A 556 8.16 -4.27 8.98
N TYR A 557 7.65 -3.94 7.79
CA TYR A 557 7.69 -4.84 6.65
C TYR A 557 9.01 -4.64 5.89
N ASP A 558 9.86 -5.66 5.92
CA ASP A 558 11.16 -5.71 5.24
C ASP A 558 11.08 -6.72 4.09
N ASP A 559 11.04 -6.22 2.86
CA ASP A 559 11.05 -7.02 1.62
C ASP A 559 12.48 -7.27 1.09
N GLY A 560 13.50 -6.90 1.86
CA GLY A 560 14.90 -7.09 1.55
C GLY A 560 15.50 -5.94 0.72
N ALA A 561 16.76 -5.63 1.01
CA ALA A 561 17.51 -4.68 0.22
C ALA A 561 17.83 -5.23 -1.17
N HIS A 562 17.92 -4.32 -2.13
CA HIS A 562 18.23 -4.59 -3.53
C HIS A 562 19.60 -4.00 -3.86
N ASP A 563 20.50 -4.82 -4.41
CA ASP A 563 21.76 -4.33 -4.96
C ASP A 563 21.50 -3.55 -6.25
N LEU A 564 21.91 -2.29 -6.31
CA LEU A 564 21.79 -1.45 -7.50
C LEU A 564 23.08 -1.41 -8.32
N GLY A 565 24.02 -2.33 -8.06
CA GLY A 565 25.31 -2.44 -8.74
C GLY A 565 26.42 -1.58 -8.13
N ASN A 566 26.11 -0.81 -7.09
CA ASN A 566 27.03 0.07 -6.37
C ASN A 566 27.46 -0.49 -5.00
N SER A 567 26.97 -1.68 -4.62
CA SER A 567 27.50 -2.37 -3.44
C SER A 567 28.99 -2.59 -3.60
N VAL A 568 29.76 -2.26 -2.56
CA VAL A 568 31.21 -2.58 -2.54
C VAL A 568 31.47 -4.09 -2.49
N PHE A 569 30.42 -4.90 -2.32
CA PHE A 569 30.47 -6.35 -2.28
C PHE A 569 29.78 -7.02 -3.47
N SER A 570 29.32 -6.25 -4.47
CA SER A 570 28.82 -6.83 -5.71
C SER A 570 29.90 -7.71 -6.34
N GLU A 571 29.52 -8.78 -7.04
CA GLU A 571 30.48 -9.74 -7.60
C GLU A 571 31.49 -9.12 -8.57
N THR A 572 31.13 -7.98 -9.15
CA THR A 572 31.92 -7.21 -10.11
C THR A 572 32.56 -5.96 -9.49
N SER A 573 32.38 -5.74 -8.18
CA SER A 573 32.96 -4.58 -7.49
C SER A 573 34.50 -4.58 -7.58
N PRO A 574 35.15 -3.41 -7.67
CA PRO A 574 36.60 -3.30 -7.65
C PRO A 574 37.23 -4.00 -6.43
N LEU A 575 36.57 -3.92 -5.28
CA LEU A 575 36.99 -4.59 -4.05
C LEU A 575 37.04 -6.11 -4.21
N ARG A 576 35.95 -6.74 -4.69
CA ARG A 576 35.95 -8.19 -4.87
C ARG A 576 36.92 -8.65 -5.94
N VAL A 577 37.07 -7.90 -7.03
CA VAL A 577 38.09 -8.17 -8.05
C VAL A 577 39.50 -8.12 -7.44
N ALA A 578 39.80 -7.10 -6.63
CA ALA A 578 41.09 -6.95 -5.96
C ALA A 578 41.35 -8.09 -4.96
N ILE A 579 40.37 -8.47 -4.14
CA ILE A 579 40.48 -9.57 -3.17
C ILE A 579 40.75 -10.90 -3.86
N ARG A 580 40.04 -11.20 -4.96
CA ARG A 580 40.25 -12.46 -5.73
C ARG A 580 41.66 -12.54 -6.30
N ALA A 581 42.19 -11.43 -6.81
CA ALA A 581 43.50 -11.37 -7.43
C ALA A 581 44.67 -11.29 -6.42
N ALA A 582 44.40 -10.81 -5.20
CA ALA A 582 45.45 -10.60 -4.22
C ALA A 582 46.02 -11.91 -3.64
N SER A 583 47.31 -11.88 -3.29
CA SER A 583 47.97 -12.89 -2.47
C SER A 583 47.77 -12.57 -0.98
N GLU A 584 48.18 -13.47 -0.08
CA GLU A 584 48.19 -13.19 1.36
C GLU A 584 49.00 -11.92 1.68
N ASP A 585 50.15 -11.72 1.04
CA ASP A 585 51.00 -10.56 1.34
C ASP A 585 50.46 -9.23 0.78
N SER A 586 49.64 -9.27 -0.27
CA SER A 586 49.13 -8.06 -0.93
C SER A 586 47.69 -7.70 -0.57
N ILE A 587 46.93 -8.61 0.04
CA ILE A 587 45.49 -8.43 0.30
C ILE A 587 45.15 -7.17 1.08
N LEU A 588 45.99 -6.79 2.05
CA LEU A 588 45.76 -5.61 2.88
C LEU A 588 45.83 -4.34 2.01
N SER A 589 46.92 -4.18 1.25
CA SER A 589 47.10 -3.05 0.34
C SER A 589 46.05 -3.01 -0.79
N ALA A 590 45.68 -4.18 -1.32
CA ALA A 590 44.68 -4.30 -2.36
C ALA A 590 43.29 -3.90 -1.84
N THR A 591 42.95 -4.29 -0.62
CA THR A 591 41.71 -3.93 0.06
C THR A 591 41.67 -2.43 0.36
N GLU A 592 42.73 -1.87 0.92
CA GLU A 592 42.84 -0.43 1.20
C GLU A 592 42.68 0.39 -0.09
N GLN A 593 43.42 0.04 -1.15
CA GLN A 593 43.34 0.72 -2.43
C GLN A 593 41.94 0.63 -3.07
N ALA A 594 41.33 -0.56 -3.04
CA ALA A 594 40.01 -0.77 -3.66
C ALA A 594 38.85 -0.20 -2.83
N SER A 595 39.01 -0.06 -1.51
CA SER A 595 38.02 0.56 -0.61
C SER A 595 37.95 2.10 -0.75
N GLY A 596 38.96 2.69 -1.39
CA GLY A 596 39.01 4.13 -1.65
C GLY A 596 38.99 4.97 -0.38
N VAL A 597 38.04 5.89 -0.28
CA VAL A 597 37.96 6.87 0.81
C VAL A 597 37.60 6.24 2.17
N VAL A 598 36.96 5.07 2.17
CA VAL A 598 36.52 4.42 3.42
C VAL A 598 37.68 3.79 4.17
N GLY A 599 38.70 3.30 3.45
CA GLY A 599 39.80 2.53 4.03
C GLY A 599 39.31 1.30 4.80
N LEU A 600 40.17 0.77 5.68
CA LEU A 600 39.83 -0.34 6.59
C LEU A 600 39.04 0.17 7.80
N SER A 601 37.80 0.59 7.56
CA SER A 601 36.83 0.91 8.61
C SER A 601 36.33 -0.35 9.33
N ASP A 602 35.71 -0.17 10.50
CA ASP A 602 35.13 -1.28 11.27
C ASP A 602 34.04 -1.99 10.47
N THR A 603 33.17 -1.20 9.84
CA THR A 603 32.11 -1.69 8.95
C THR A 603 32.69 -2.53 7.80
N LEU A 604 33.80 -2.09 7.17
CA LEU A 604 34.42 -2.87 6.11
C LEU A 604 34.98 -4.20 6.64
N LEU A 605 35.66 -4.19 7.80
CA LEU A 605 36.20 -5.41 8.41
C LEU A 605 35.09 -6.42 8.76
N GLU A 606 33.96 -5.95 9.28
CA GLU A 606 32.80 -6.80 9.59
C GLU A 606 32.24 -7.51 8.36
N LEU A 607 32.25 -6.84 7.21
CA LEU A 607 31.69 -7.35 5.96
C LEU A 607 32.68 -8.21 5.18
N LEU A 608 33.99 -7.94 5.27
CA LEU A 608 35.03 -8.70 4.59
C LEU A 608 35.02 -10.18 4.99
N VAL A 609 34.83 -10.48 6.28
CA VAL A 609 34.85 -11.87 6.80
C VAL A 609 33.64 -12.70 6.39
N GLU A 610 32.60 -12.05 5.88
CA GLU A 610 31.42 -12.71 5.31
C GLU A 610 31.57 -12.98 3.80
N LEU A 611 32.65 -12.49 3.16
CA LEU A 611 32.86 -12.72 1.74
C LEU A 611 33.21 -14.18 1.41
N PRO A 612 32.66 -14.74 0.31
CA PRO A 612 33.00 -16.09 -0.14
C PRO A 612 34.51 -16.30 -0.40
N GLU A 613 35.24 -15.26 -0.79
CA GLU A 613 36.69 -15.29 -0.96
C GLU A 613 37.43 -15.66 0.32
N PHE A 614 37.00 -15.16 1.48
CA PHE A 614 37.62 -15.51 2.75
C PHE A 614 37.24 -16.94 3.16
N ALA A 615 35.99 -17.36 2.90
CA ALA A 615 35.58 -18.75 3.15
C ALA A 615 36.35 -19.76 2.27
N SER A 616 36.63 -19.41 1.02
CA SER A 616 37.36 -20.28 0.08
C SER A 616 38.89 -20.20 0.26
N ARG A 617 39.40 -19.09 0.78
CA ARG A 617 40.83 -18.86 1.05
C ARG A 617 41.04 -18.32 2.47
N PRO A 618 40.83 -19.12 3.54
CA PRO A 618 40.88 -18.63 4.92
C PRO A 618 42.18 -17.92 5.29
N ALA A 619 43.31 -18.30 4.67
CA ALA A 619 44.62 -17.69 4.90
C ALA A 619 44.67 -16.17 4.59
N LEU A 620 43.75 -15.65 3.78
CA LEU A 620 43.61 -14.20 3.54
C LEU A 620 43.30 -13.40 4.81
N ILE A 621 42.85 -14.03 5.89
CA ILE A 621 42.57 -13.34 7.17
C ILE A 621 43.84 -12.94 7.93
N ARG A 622 44.98 -13.61 7.71
CA ARG A 622 46.20 -13.41 8.52
C ARG A 622 46.65 -11.95 8.59
N PRO A 623 46.72 -11.19 7.48
CA PRO A 623 47.14 -9.79 7.52
C PRO A 623 46.15 -8.87 8.23
N PHE A 624 44.89 -9.29 8.38
CA PHE A 624 43.85 -8.54 9.07
C PHE A 624 43.79 -8.83 10.57
N ILE A 625 44.41 -9.92 11.07
CA ILE A 625 44.38 -10.27 12.50
C ILE A 625 44.73 -9.07 13.39
N PRO A 626 45.85 -8.33 13.18
CA PRO A 626 46.19 -7.19 14.03
C PRO A 626 45.11 -6.10 14.09
N TYR A 627 44.28 -5.96 13.04
CA TYR A 627 43.16 -5.03 13.03
C TYR A 627 42.00 -5.55 13.89
N PHE A 628 41.65 -6.82 13.75
CA PHE A 628 40.65 -7.46 14.62
C PHE A 628 41.08 -7.45 16.09
N GLU A 629 42.35 -7.64 16.41
CA GLU A 629 42.85 -7.59 17.78
C GLU A 629 42.71 -6.20 18.40
N ARG A 630 43.10 -5.15 17.65
CA ARG A 630 43.00 -3.77 18.12
C ARG A 630 41.57 -3.28 18.28
N ARG A 631 40.64 -3.81 17.49
CA ARG A 631 39.25 -3.35 17.40
C ARG A 631 38.22 -4.37 17.88
N GLU A 632 38.66 -5.42 18.56
CA GLU A 632 37.84 -6.55 18.97
C GLU A 632 36.56 -6.15 19.74
N THR A 633 36.64 -5.09 20.56
CA THR A 633 35.51 -4.60 21.36
C THR A 633 34.61 -3.61 20.62
N GLN A 634 35.03 -3.13 19.45
CA GLN A 634 34.28 -2.21 18.60
C GLN A 634 33.47 -2.96 17.54
N LEU A 635 33.98 -4.13 17.13
CA LEU A 635 33.36 -4.98 16.12
C LEU A 635 32.24 -5.85 16.69
N GLY A 636 31.28 -6.20 15.85
CA GLY A 636 30.21 -7.14 16.14
C GLY A 636 30.74 -8.52 16.52
N VAL A 637 30.18 -9.10 17.59
CA VAL A 637 30.61 -10.41 18.12
C VAL A 637 30.56 -11.51 17.06
N SER A 638 29.55 -11.49 16.17
CA SER A 638 29.45 -12.47 15.09
C SER A 638 30.61 -12.35 14.10
N SER A 639 30.97 -11.14 13.66
CA SER A 639 32.09 -10.90 12.75
C SER A 639 33.44 -11.25 13.39
N VAL A 640 33.62 -10.94 14.68
CA VAL A 640 34.82 -11.33 15.45
C VAL A 640 34.94 -12.86 15.57
N ILE A 641 33.83 -13.56 15.82
CA ILE A 641 33.79 -15.03 15.81
C ILE A 641 34.09 -15.57 14.41
N ARG A 642 33.51 -14.98 13.36
CA ARG A 642 33.77 -15.38 11.97
C ARG A 642 35.24 -15.22 11.61
N ALA A 643 35.85 -14.08 11.96
CA ALA A 643 37.29 -13.85 11.80
C ALA A 643 38.13 -14.90 12.54
N ALA A 644 37.74 -15.27 13.76
CA ALA A 644 38.42 -16.31 14.53
C ALA A 644 38.29 -17.72 13.92
N LEU A 645 37.14 -18.04 13.32
CA LEU A 645 36.97 -19.30 12.58
C LEU A 645 37.85 -19.35 11.33
N LEU A 646 37.87 -18.27 10.55
CA LEU A 646 38.76 -18.15 9.39
C LEU A 646 40.23 -18.26 9.81
N ALA A 647 40.61 -17.62 10.92
CA ALA A 647 41.95 -17.69 11.48
C ALA A 647 42.31 -19.11 11.93
N PHE A 648 41.38 -19.83 12.57
CA PHE A 648 41.58 -21.24 12.94
C PHE A 648 41.82 -22.11 11.70
N GLU A 649 41.01 -21.94 10.65
CA GLU A 649 41.18 -22.65 9.37
C GLU A 649 42.50 -22.28 8.67
N ALA A 650 42.98 -21.05 8.84
CA ALA A 650 44.30 -20.59 8.40
C ALA A 650 45.46 -21.07 9.30
N GLY A 651 45.21 -21.80 10.38
CA GLY A 651 46.23 -22.28 11.31
C GLY A 651 46.66 -21.29 12.40
N GLU A 652 46.04 -20.12 12.48
CA GLU A 652 46.29 -19.06 13.48
C GLU A 652 45.58 -19.36 14.80
N ARG A 653 46.02 -20.44 15.46
CA ARG A 653 45.33 -21.01 16.64
C ARG A 653 45.33 -20.12 17.87
N GLU A 654 46.33 -19.25 18.03
CA GLU A 654 46.42 -18.37 19.20
C GLU A 654 45.32 -17.30 19.20
N PHE A 655 45.21 -16.53 18.12
CA PHE A 655 44.15 -15.54 17.93
C PHE A 655 42.77 -16.20 18.00
N ALA A 656 42.57 -17.27 17.21
CA ALA A 656 41.30 -17.99 17.18
C ALA A 656 40.92 -18.52 18.57
N GLY A 657 41.85 -19.16 19.26
CA GLY A 657 41.63 -19.71 20.59
C GLY A 657 41.23 -18.63 21.61
N ARG A 658 41.96 -17.52 21.64
CA ARG A 658 41.70 -16.38 22.52
C ARG A 658 40.30 -15.80 22.31
N VAL A 659 39.93 -15.54 21.05
CA VAL A 659 38.63 -14.97 20.68
C VAL A 659 37.48 -15.94 20.95
N LEU A 660 37.60 -17.20 20.52
CA LEU A 660 36.54 -18.20 20.68
C LEU A 660 36.31 -18.56 22.15
N LEU A 661 37.36 -18.58 23.00
CA LEU A 661 37.17 -18.76 24.44
C LEU A 661 36.44 -17.58 25.09
N LYS A 662 36.73 -16.36 24.64
CA LYS A 662 36.14 -15.13 25.20
C LYS A 662 34.67 -14.96 24.79
N TYR A 663 34.35 -15.13 23.51
CA TYR A 663 33.01 -14.82 22.99
C TYR A 663 32.16 -16.04 22.62
N GLY A 664 32.79 -17.17 22.28
CA GLY A 664 32.12 -18.38 21.81
C GLY A 664 31.03 -18.90 22.75
N PRO A 665 31.29 -19.08 24.07
CA PRO A 665 30.29 -19.61 25.00
C PRO A 665 29.00 -18.79 25.02
N GLY A 666 29.11 -17.47 25.23
CA GLY A 666 27.95 -16.58 25.31
C GLY A 666 27.22 -16.43 23.97
N TRP A 667 27.94 -16.57 22.86
CA TRP A 667 27.33 -16.57 21.53
C TRP A 667 26.55 -17.87 21.25
N ILE A 668 27.12 -19.05 21.55
CA ILE A 668 26.46 -20.35 21.37
C ILE A 668 25.18 -20.43 22.22
N VAL A 669 25.23 -20.04 23.49
CA VAL A 669 24.06 -20.05 24.39
C VAL A 669 22.94 -19.18 23.81
N ARG A 670 23.26 -17.99 23.28
CA ARG A 670 22.27 -17.11 22.64
C ARG A 670 21.63 -17.74 21.39
N GLN A 671 22.41 -18.43 20.56
CA GLN A 671 21.87 -19.14 19.38
C GLN A 671 20.95 -20.29 19.77
N GLN A 672 21.30 -21.02 20.83
CA GLN A 672 20.49 -22.13 21.31
C GLN A 672 19.15 -21.67 21.91
N VAL A 673 19.12 -20.56 22.64
CA VAL A 673 17.86 -19.97 23.14
C VAL A 673 16.91 -19.63 22.00
N ARG A 674 17.45 -19.24 20.84
CA ARG A 674 16.67 -19.00 19.61
C ARG A 674 16.23 -20.28 18.90
N ARG A 675 16.60 -21.47 19.41
CA ARG A 675 16.39 -22.78 18.78
C ARG A 675 16.96 -22.89 17.36
N SER A 676 17.94 -22.05 17.03
CA SER A 676 18.63 -22.06 15.74
C SER A 676 20.06 -22.52 15.98
N PHE A 677 20.30 -23.83 15.98
CA PHE A 677 21.67 -24.35 15.97
C PHE A 677 22.24 -24.14 14.57
N SER A 678 22.88 -22.99 14.35
CA SER A 678 23.49 -22.67 13.06
C SER A 678 24.74 -23.51 12.80
N SER A 679 25.08 -23.70 11.53
CA SER A 679 26.35 -24.33 11.12
C SER A 679 27.57 -23.66 11.76
N THR A 680 27.52 -22.34 11.94
CA THR A 680 28.57 -21.56 12.62
C THR A 680 28.75 -21.97 14.08
N ALA A 681 27.69 -22.30 14.83
CA ALA A 681 27.83 -22.78 16.22
C ALA A 681 28.56 -24.12 16.30
N VAL A 682 28.31 -25.00 15.32
CA VAL A 682 29.04 -26.26 15.19
C VAL A 682 30.52 -26.00 14.89
N GLN A 683 30.82 -25.07 13.98
CA GLN A 683 32.20 -24.68 13.66
C GLN A 683 32.95 -24.11 14.87
N VAL A 684 32.29 -23.24 15.66
CA VAL A 684 32.87 -22.71 16.92
C VAL A 684 33.20 -23.84 17.89
N LEU A 685 32.29 -24.80 18.08
CA LEU A 685 32.53 -25.94 18.95
C LEU A 685 33.65 -26.84 18.43
N GLN A 686 33.72 -27.11 17.13
CA GLN A 686 34.79 -27.91 16.51
C GLN A 686 36.16 -27.25 16.68
N ALA A 687 36.25 -25.94 16.44
CA ALA A 687 37.47 -25.17 16.68
C ALA A 687 37.87 -25.21 18.17
N LEU A 688 36.92 -24.99 19.08
CA LEU A 688 37.16 -25.07 20.53
C LEU A 688 37.56 -26.48 21.00
N ILE A 689 37.00 -27.55 20.43
CA ILE A 689 37.41 -28.94 20.74
C ILE A 689 38.85 -29.17 20.32
N SER A 690 39.23 -28.65 19.15
CA SER A 690 40.56 -28.82 18.59
C SER A 690 41.63 -28.02 19.35
N ILE A 691 41.29 -26.85 19.89
CA ILE A 691 42.24 -25.97 20.59
C ILE A 691 42.19 -26.21 22.12
N TYR A 692 40.99 -26.36 22.71
CA TYR A 692 40.75 -26.46 24.16
C TYR A 692 39.65 -27.48 24.51
N PRO A 693 39.89 -28.79 24.34
CA PRO A 693 38.85 -29.83 24.47
C PRO A 693 38.12 -29.82 25.82
N SER A 694 38.85 -29.60 26.93
CA SER A 694 38.24 -29.55 28.27
C SER A 694 37.28 -28.36 28.45
N LYS A 695 37.57 -27.22 27.81
CA LYS A 695 36.69 -26.03 27.85
C LYS A 695 35.47 -26.24 26.95
N ALA A 696 35.66 -26.81 25.76
CA ALA A 696 34.56 -27.16 24.87
C ALA A 696 33.56 -28.12 25.52
N LEU A 697 34.05 -29.16 26.21
CA LEU A 697 33.21 -30.10 26.95
C LEU A 697 32.39 -29.41 28.05
N ARG A 698 33.00 -28.42 28.74
CA ARG A 698 32.30 -27.62 29.74
C ARG A 698 31.18 -26.78 29.10
N ILE A 699 31.46 -26.12 27.97
CA ILE A 699 30.45 -25.34 27.24
C ILE A 699 29.30 -26.24 26.80
N LEU A 700 29.60 -27.41 26.23
CA LEU A 700 28.58 -28.40 25.83
C LEU A 700 27.67 -28.81 26.99
N ARG A 701 28.25 -29.02 28.18
CA ARG A 701 27.49 -29.33 29.41
C ARG A 701 26.64 -28.16 29.86
N GLU A 702 27.14 -26.93 29.80
CA GLU A 702 26.43 -25.70 30.16
C GLU A 702 25.29 -25.39 29.17
N THR A 703 25.46 -25.73 27.89
CA THR A 703 24.44 -25.60 26.84
C THR A 703 23.44 -26.77 26.82
N ARG A 704 23.64 -27.85 27.59
CA ARG A 704 22.71 -28.99 27.54
C ARG A 704 21.35 -28.58 28.13
N HIS A 705 20.26 -28.92 27.45
CA HIS A 705 18.92 -28.66 27.95
C HIS A 705 18.71 -29.41 29.28
N ARG A 706 18.33 -28.71 30.36
CA ARG A 706 18.25 -29.24 31.73
C ARG A 706 17.32 -30.44 31.90
N THR A 707 16.42 -30.69 30.94
CA THR A 707 15.46 -31.80 30.98
C THR A 707 16.03 -33.12 30.43
N VAL A 708 17.19 -33.10 29.77
CA VAL A 708 17.86 -34.34 29.36
C VAL A 708 18.58 -34.89 30.60
N ARG A 709 17.88 -35.75 31.35
CA ARG A 709 18.48 -36.50 32.48
C ARG A 709 19.73 -37.21 31.98
N SER A 710 20.78 -37.14 32.79
CA SER A 710 22.08 -37.74 32.53
C SER A 710 21.95 -39.25 32.42
N ASP A 711 22.01 -39.78 31.21
CA ASP A 711 22.62 -41.09 31.03
C ASP A 711 24.13 -40.89 31.10
N ALA A 712 24.71 -41.53 32.11
CA ALA A 712 26.14 -41.69 32.32
C ALA A 712 26.75 -42.56 31.23
#